data_AF-A0A0N8WFW3-F1
#
_entry.id   AF-A0A0N8WFW3-F1
#
_cell.length_a   1.000
_cell.length_b   1.000
_cell.length_c   1.000
_cell.angle_alpha   90.00
_cell.angle_beta   90.00
_cell.angle_gamma   90.00
#
_symmetry.space_group_name_H-M   'P 1'
#
loop_
_entity.id
_entity.type
_entity.pdbx_description
1 polymer ?
#
loop_
_entity_poly.entity_id
_entity_poly.type
_entity_poly.pdbx_seq_one_letter_code
_entity_poly.pdbx_strand_id
1 'polypeptide(L)'
;MGMNTNEVLSQKTVIIERDQELTVDEVFDLIMEQTDYHFIYQVDLFKDRPKIRVKKGKVRVDKLLQKSLSSSSVTLNVTDSNTIIIQPKGLPEKKRQQNILVTGSITDEQGLPLPGVTVRIKDTNTGVAADFDGNYQITVPDEAAILVFTSVGYNSKEVVVGTQRTINVQLEVAVTSLEETILVGYGKVKKEAYTGSVGVVDVENIANQGNILNIDQALQGQVAGVQVSNPSGKPGAAARVRIRGSSSILGTNQPLYVIDGVPISPSTEIPGYTSLINDINNNEAVTLESEGFNNDLGFIDFNNVESISILKDATATAIYGSRAAAGVVVITTKDGGKSKKPQFEFSITQRSNFIEKIDVLNASQYEEIYTEAIENYVNSGGAIPATDSFALGVLDGTEIDTSVDTDWLDLIGNSNTSTTNYAFNVRGAGERGSYYSALSLQNDNGAIEGDKLTRYAFALNLRQNLKDNLSFFSNISLGRIESDYALSSLYSVLNAASSIRPDETPYDEDGNLVARFGDIYNPLSSKERRITSTNFSMLTSMGLEYEPIQNLYIKTTGILQYIDNESYAFYPSYTQSGLATNGKGNLIDRKTFNPTIETTVAYDMVLGRSNLNILVGNTFLSERSETNSYYGENFPNDDTLIGLSYAGEDLSIQQAITESTLLSFFSRVLYDYDNRYLISFAGRIDGSSKFGANNRWASFPSVGIGWNIHREKLAENWSGLNFLKLRASIGQSGNVTFNPNQSFSLFGAQNGVLGVYNGDTGVVPLVIGNPDLKWEITTQKDFGLEFAVLNNKIRGEIGYYQKDTKDVLYQTELPSSSGLTSVITNLGDTQNKGYELSLNFDIVNTKYLRWNLNFNAATAKSKLIRLNTTYQDEFGGGVTLGGLYFKEGEPLGLIKGYVANGLFESQEQIDVLNENAPDGVYQGTLTSPGDIYYADLDGDGEVTYSSFNSDLPDLQTIGSIEPDFFGGINSTLNYKGMSLNVFANYSVGNDIYWAAGSNSYSYTSGNEQGNKQTYALNRWTQENPNAKYPRAVYRTSYTGGNYNNRLSSLYVFSGDYLRIKTITLGYNLPKEVLKNINFQNLYLYITGTNLFTFTKYPGADPEVSNTSSFRIPSDNNNYPVSKQLIAGIRLTF
;
A
#
# COMPACT_ATOMS: atom_id res chain seq x y z
N MET A 1 -26.98 -36.24 77.17
CA MET A 1 -27.59 -34.90 77.30
C MET A 1 -26.85 -33.98 76.35
N GLY A 2 -27.50 -33.47 75.30
CA GLY A 2 -26.89 -32.44 74.47
C GLY A 2 -27.31 -31.08 75.00
N MET A 3 -26.35 -30.19 75.29
CA MET A 3 -26.63 -28.80 75.67
C MET A 3 -26.51 -27.92 74.43
N ASN A 4 -27.42 -26.96 74.26
CA ASN A 4 -27.30 -25.97 73.18
C ASN A 4 -26.33 -24.84 73.56
N THR A 5 -25.88 -24.05 72.57
CA THR A 5 -24.89 -22.97 72.74
C THR A 5 -25.26 -21.97 73.85
N ASN A 6 -26.55 -21.67 73.99
CA ASN A 6 -27.02 -20.78 75.05
C ASN A 6 -26.89 -21.42 76.42
N GLU A 7 -27.19 -22.72 76.56
CA GLU A 7 -27.04 -23.44 77.82
C GLU A 7 -25.59 -23.47 78.29
N VAL A 8 -24.62 -23.69 77.39
CA VAL A 8 -23.17 -23.68 77.69
C VAL A 8 -22.72 -22.31 78.18
N LEU A 9 -23.02 -21.23 77.44
CA LEU A 9 -22.63 -19.86 77.79
C LEU A 9 -23.28 -19.38 79.09
N SER A 10 -24.46 -19.90 79.40
CA SER A 10 -25.24 -19.47 80.55
C SER A 10 -24.75 -20.04 81.89
N GLN A 11 -23.76 -20.96 81.88
CA GLN A 11 -23.14 -21.54 83.10
C GLN A 11 -22.10 -20.62 83.74
N LYS A 12 -21.60 -19.61 83.02
CA LYS A 12 -20.56 -18.69 83.51
C LYS A 12 -21.13 -17.29 83.76
N THR A 13 -20.60 -16.62 84.77
CA THR A 13 -20.94 -15.22 85.11
C THR A 13 -19.67 -14.40 85.20
N VAL A 14 -19.73 -13.16 84.73
CA VAL A 14 -18.68 -12.15 84.91
C VAL A 14 -19.13 -11.10 85.93
N ILE A 15 -18.17 -10.53 86.65
CA ILE A 15 -18.38 -9.45 87.62
C ILE A 15 -18.04 -8.14 86.93
N ILE A 16 -19.00 -7.21 86.94
CA ILE A 16 -18.79 -5.83 86.52
C ILE A 16 -18.58 -5.01 87.79
N GLU A 17 -17.40 -4.39 87.94
CA GLU A 17 -17.00 -3.71 89.18
C GLU A 17 -17.67 -2.34 89.39
N ARG A 18 -18.03 -1.66 88.30
CA ARG A 18 -18.68 -0.34 88.28
C ARG A 18 -19.58 -0.17 87.06
N ASP A 19 -20.53 0.76 87.16
CA ASP A 19 -21.30 1.17 85.98
C ASP A 19 -20.37 1.81 84.94
N GLN A 20 -20.37 1.29 83.71
CA GLN A 20 -19.50 1.77 82.64
C GLN A 20 -20.09 1.49 81.24
N GLU A 21 -19.54 2.13 80.21
CA GLU A 21 -19.89 1.89 78.81
C GLU A 21 -18.71 1.20 78.10
N LEU A 22 -18.99 0.09 77.43
CA LEU A 22 -17.98 -0.77 76.80
C LEU A 22 -18.28 -0.96 75.31
N THR A 23 -17.25 -1.00 74.46
CA THR A 23 -17.34 -1.51 73.09
C THR A 23 -17.60 -3.02 73.11
N VAL A 24 -17.96 -3.59 71.96
CA VAL A 24 -18.16 -5.05 71.84
C VAL A 24 -16.86 -5.80 72.13
N ASP A 25 -15.73 -5.28 71.67
CA ASP A 25 -14.41 -5.87 71.91
C ASP A 25 -14.03 -5.80 73.41
N GLU A 26 -14.28 -4.66 74.07
CA GLU A 26 -14.06 -4.49 75.51
C GLU A 26 -14.96 -5.44 76.34
N VAL A 27 -16.14 -5.81 75.83
CA VAL A 27 -17.00 -6.83 76.46
C VAL A 27 -16.42 -8.23 76.31
N PHE A 28 -15.80 -8.54 75.17
CA PHE A 28 -15.13 -9.83 74.97
C PHE A 28 -13.90 -9.95 75.87
N ASP A 29 -13.09 -8.89 75.98
CA ASP A 29 -11.94 -8.85 76.88
C ASP A 29 -12.39 -9.07 78.33
N LEU A 30 -13.44 -8.39 78.79
CA LEU A 30 -14.01 -8.58 80.13
C LEU A 30 -14.45 -10.04 80.38
N ILE A 31 -14.95 -10.73 79.35
CA ILE A 31 -15.32 -12.15 79.44
C ILE A 31 -14.07 -13.03 79.46
N MET A 32 -13.07 -12.77 78.60
CA MET A 32 -11.83 -13.55 78.55
C MET A 32 -10.97 -13.41 79.82
N GLU A 33 -11.02 -12.26 80.49
CA GLU A 33 -10.29 -12.03 81.76
C GLU A 33 -10.88 -12.85 82.93
N GLN A 34 -12.18 -13.15 82.90
CA GLN A 34 -12.90 -13.76 84.02
C GLN A 34 -13.44 -15.16 83.74
N THR A 35 -13.24 -15.67 82.52
CA THR A 35 -13.70 -17.00 82.09
C THR A 35 -12.64 -17.65 81.20
N ASP A 36 -12.83 -18.94 80.93
CA ASP A 36 -12.01 -19.73 80.02
C ASP A 36 -12.48 -19.65 78.56
N TYR A 37 -13.30 -18.65 78.20
CA TYR A 37 -13.72 -18.43 76.82
C TYR A 37 -12.65 -17.69 76.02
N HIS A 38 -12.53 -18.02 74.73
CA HIS A 38 -11.70 -17.29 73.76
C HIS A 38 -12.55 -16.88 72.56
N PHE A 39 -12.31 -15.69 71.99
CA PHE A 39 -13.09 -15.20 70.85
C PHE A 39 -12.28 -15.19 69.55
N ILE A 40 -12.88 -15.65 68.45
CA ILE A 40 -12.33 -15.53 67.10
C ILE A 40 -13.35 -14.81 66.22
N TYR A 41 -12.97 -13.66 65.67
CA TYR A 41 -13.79 -12.82 64.79
C TYR A 41 -12.91 -11.93 63.91
N GLN A 42 -13.48 -11.34 62.85
CA GLN A 42 -12.77 -10.39 62.00
C GLN A 42 -12.58 -9.06 62.73
N VAL A 43 -11.36 -8.50 62.72
CA VAL A 43 -10.97 -7.34 63.55
C VAL A 43 -11.83 -6.09 63.33
N ASP A 44 -12.34 -5.86 62.11
CA ASP A 44 -13.17 -4.69 61.82
C ASP A 44 -14.69 -4.94 61.99
N LEU A 45 -15.11 -6.14 62.43
CA LEU A 45 -16.53 -6.56 62.43
C LEU A 45 -17.44 -5.66 63.30
N PHE A 46 -16.88 -5.04 64.35
CA PHE A 46 -17.64 -4.22 65.30
C PHE A 46 -17.12 -2.79 65.45
N LYS A 47 -16.19 -2.35 64.59
CA LYS A 47 -15.49 -1.06 64.70
C LYS A 47 -16.39 0.17 64.76
N ASP A 48 -17.49 0.16 64.01
CA ASP A 48 -18.46 1.27 63.93
C ASP A 48 -19.68 1.09 64.86
N ARG A 49 -19.62 0.15 65.81
CA ARG A 49 -20.77 -0.16 66.69
C ARG A 49 -20.83 0.75 67.92
N PRO A 50 -22.03 1.18 68.34
CA PRO A 50 -22.18 1.98 69.54
C PRO A 50 -21.80 1.18 70.79
N LYS A 51 -21.21 1.86 71.78
CA LYS A 51 -20.90 1.28 73.09
C LYS A 51 -22.18 0.85 73.82
N ILE A 52 -22.08 -0.21 74.62
CA ILE A 52 -23.17 -0.67 75.49
C ILE A 52 -22.94 -0.27 76.93
N ARG A 53 -24.00 0.17 77.61
CA ARG A 53 -23.95 0.48 79.04
C ARG A 53 -24.16 -0.78 79.89
N VAL A 54 -23.20 -1.08 80.75
CA VAL A 54 -23.22 -2.20 81.71
C VAL A 54 -23.25 -1.67 83.16
N LYS A 55 -23.98 -2.35 84.05
CA LYS A 55 -24.14 -1.95 85.45
C LYS A 55 -23.32 -2.84 86.37
N LYS A 56 -22.86 -2.29 87.50
CA LYS A 56 -22.16 -3.00 88.57
C LYS A 56 -22.97 -4.21 89.03
N GLY A 57 -22.34 -5.38 89.08
CA GLY A 57 -22.97 -6.63 89.54
C GLY A 57 -22.49 -7.87 88.80
N LYS A 58 -23.03 -9.04 89.18
CA LYS A 58 -22.80 -10.31 88.46
C LYS A 58 -23.77 -10.43 87.28
N VAL A 59 -23.24 -10.67 86.09
CA VAL A 59 -24.02 -10.86 84.86
C VAL A 59 -23.60 -12.16 84.19
N ARG A 60 -24.57 -12.94 83.71
CA ARG A 60 -24.30 -14.18 82.97
C ARG A 60 -23.71 -13.85 81.60
N VAL A 61 -22.77 -14.67 81.13
CA VAL A 61 -22.07 -14.45 79.86
C VAL A 61 -23.04 -14.45 78.68
N ASP A 62 -24.02 -15.35 78.65
CA ASP A 62 -25.07 -15.38 77.61
C ASP A 62 -25.85 -14.07 77.54
N LYS A 63 -26.20 -13.47 78.69
CA LYS A 63 -26.92 -12.19 78.75
C LYS A 63 -26.05 -11.01 78.35
N LEU A 64 -24.77 -11.04 78.70
CA LEU A 64 -23.84 -9.99 78.33
C LEU A 64 -23.55 -10.01 76.82
N LEU A 65 -23.32 -11.20 76.24
CA LEU A 65 -23.15 -11.40 74.81
C LEU A 65 -24.41 -11.08 74.01
N GLN A 66 -25.59 -11.49 74.50
CA GLN A 66 -26.87 -11.13 73.87
C GLN A 66 -27.04 -9.61 73.82
N LYS A 67 -26.61 -8.90 74.86
CA LYS A 67 -26.70 -7.44 74.91
C LYS A 67 -25.69 -6.76 73.97
N SER A 68 -24.44 -7.21 73.96
CA SER A 68 -23.40 -6.66 73.06
C SER A 68 -23.65 -6.94 71.59
N LEU A 69 -24.28 -8.06 71.27
CA LEU A 69 -24.52 -8.52 69.90
C LEU A 69 -25.98 -8.36 69.43
N SER A 70 -26.85 -7.75 70.25
CA SER A 70 -28.29 -7.60 69.96
C SER A 70 -28.60 -6.89 68.63
N SER A 71 -27.71 -6.03 68.16
CA SER A 71 -27.86 -5.26 66.91
C SER A 71 -26.98 -5.76 65.76
N SER A 72 -26.19 -6.82 65.96
CA SER A 72 -25.30 -7.38 64.94
C SER A 72 -25.91 -8.62 64.30
N SER A 73 -25.95 -8.64 62.96
CA SER A 73 -26.32 -9.82 62.19
C SER A 73 -25.15 -10.78 62.19
N VAL A 74 -24.92 -11.50 63.30
CA VAL A 74 -23.85 -12.48 63.47
C VAL A 74 -24.37 -13.81 64.00
N THR A 75 -23.62 -14.88 63.75
CA THR A 75 -23.84 -16.22 64.31
C THR A 75 -22.72 -16.54 65.29
N LEU A 76 -23.08 -17.13 66.44
CA LEU A 76 -22.17 -17.54 67.50
C LEU A 76 -22.07 -19.06 67.51
N ASN A 77 -20.87 -19.59 67.27
CA ASN A 77 -20.58 -21.02 67.43
C ASN A 77 -19.58 -21.20 68.56
N VAL A 78 -19.97 -21.97 69.59
CA VAL A 78 -19.09 -22.32 70.71
C VAL A 78 -18.56 -23.72 70.46
N THR A 79 -17.23 -23.87 70.44
CA THR A 79 -16.56 -25.17 70.28
C THR A 79 -16.43 -25.88 71.62
N ASP A 80 -16.11 -27.18 71.57
CA ASP A 80 -15.84 -28.00 72.77
C ASP A 80 -14.61 -27.51 73.58
N SER A 81 -13.79 -26.62 73.00
CA SER A 81 -12.62 -25.99 73.62
C SER A 81 -12.90 -24.58 74.20
N ASN A 82 -14.17 -24.26 74.49
CA ASN A 82 -14.61 -22.93 74.96
C ASN A 82 -14.19 -21.77 74.02
N THR A 83 -14.00 -22.04 72.72
CA THR A 83 -13.74 -21.00 71.73
C THR A 83 -15.05 -20.55 71.10
N ILE A 84 -15.34 -19.26 71.15
CA ILE A 84 -16.52 -18.62 70.59
C ILE A 84 -16.13 -17.99 69.24
N ILE A 85 -16.57 -18.62 68.17
CA ILE A 85 -16.36 -18.14 66.80
C ILE A 85 -17.56 -17.26 66.42
N ILE A 86 -17.28 -16.00 66.08
CA ILE A 86 -18.30 -15.03 65.66
C ILE A 86 -18.12 -14.74 64.17
N GLN A 87 -19.18 -15.02 63.40
CA GLN A 87 -19.20 -14.80 61.96
C GLN A 87 -20.40 -13.95 61.58
N PRO A 88 -20.32 -13.10 60.55
CA PRO A 88 -21.50 -12.48 59.96
C PRO A 88 -22.55 -13.54 59.65
N LYS A 89 -23.81 -13.28 60.03
CA LYS A 89 -24.96 -14.09 59.67
C LYS A 89 -25.08 -13.97 58.15
N GLY A 90 -24.64 -15.01 57.45
CA GLY A 90 -24.73 -15.06 55.99
C GLY A 90 -26.14 -14.73 55.53
N LEU A 91 -26.24 -14.12 54.35
CA LEU A 91 -27.49 -13.98 53.61
C LEU A 91 -28.27 -15.31 53.69
N PRO A 92 -29.60 -15.26 53.86
CA PRO A 92 -30.40 -16.46 54.07
C PRO A 92 -30.03 -17.51 53.04
N GLU A 93 -29.87 -18.75 53.50
CA GLU A 93 -29.73 -19.91 52.62
C GLU A 93 -30.71 -19.75 51.48
N LYS A 94 -30.16 -19.56 50.26
CA LYS A 94 -30.89 -19.87 49.05
C LYS A 94 -31.44 -21.27 49.30
N LYS A 95 -32.78 -21.38 49.32
CA LYS A 95 -33.48 -22.61 48.96
C LYS A 95 -32.62 -23.30 47.91
N ARG A 96 -32.34 -24.60 48.04
CA ARG A 96 -31.79 -25.39 46.93
C ARG A 96 -32.46 -24.89 45.66
N GLN A 97 -31.76 -24.06 44.89
CA GLN A 97 -32.18 -23.70 43.55
C GLN A 97 -32.15 -25.06 42.88
N GLN A 98 -33.32 -25.56 42.50
CA GLN A 98 -33.37 -26.69 41.60
C GLN A 98 -32.63 -26.22 40.37
N ASN A 99 -31.36 -26.58 40.29
CA ASN A 99 -30.56 -26.49 39.10
C ASN A 99 -31.42 -27.05 37.96
N ILE A 100 -31.88 -26.17 37.08
CA ILE A 100 -32.79 -26.55 36.02
C ILE A 100 -31.91 -27.09 34.91
N LEU A 101 -32.03 -28.38 34.65
CA LEU A 101 -31.40 -29.00 33.49
C LEU A 101 -32.22 -28.62 32.25
N VAL A 102 -31.61 -27.85 31.36
CA VAL A 102 -32.19 -27.46 30.08
C VAL A 102 -31.48 -28.26 29.01
N THR A 103 -32.25 -29.00 28.21
CA THR A 103 -31.77 -29.67 26.99
C THR A 103 -32.30 -28.97 25.76
N GLY A 104 -31.77 -29.29 24.59
CA GLY A 104 -32.32 -28.76 23.34
C GLY A 104 -31.49 -29.16 22.14
N SER A 105 -32.04 -28.93 20.95
CA SER A 105 -31.34 -29.06 19.68
C SER A 105 -31.21 -27.71 18.98
N ILE A 106 -30.07 -27.50 18.34
CA ILE A 106 -29.76 -26.26 17.62
C ILE A 106 -29.66 -26.62 16.15
N THR A 107 -30.40 -25.89 15.32
CA THR A 107 -30.52 -26.14 13.88
C THR A 107 -30.30 -24.86 13.07
N ASP A 108 -29.98 -25.00 11.78
CA ASP A 108 -29.94 -23.89 10.83
C ASP A 108 -31.33 -23.61 10.23
N GLU A 109 -31.41 -22.58 9.39
CA GLU A 109 -32.63 -22.18 8.65
C GLU A 109 -33.26 -23.31 7.81
N GLN A 110 -32.48 -24.34 7.48
CA GLN A 110 -32.91 -25.51 6.71
C GLN A 110 -33.31 -26.70 7.60
N GLY A 111 -33.27 -26.54 8.93
CA GLY A 111 -33.65 -27.55 9.91
C GLY A 111 -32.55 -28.60 10.16
N LEU A 112 -31.32 -28.37 9.68
CA LEU A 112 -30.20 -29.28 9.89
C LEU A 112 -29.48 -28.97 11.22
N PRO A 113 -29.00 -29.98 11.95
CA PRO A 113 -28.34 -29.79 13.24
C PRO A 113 -27.00 -29.04 13.13
N LEU A 114 -26.79 -28.09 14.05
CA LEU A 114 -25.61 -27.24 14.14
C LEU A 114 -24.67 -27.68 15.27
N PRO A 115 -23.57 -28.40 14.97
CA PRO A 115 -22.62 -28.82 15.98
C PRO A 115 -21.67 -27.69 16.41
N GLY A 116 -21.22 -27.73 17.67
CA GLY A 116 -20.22 -26.80 18.19
C GLY A 116 -20.74 -25.40 18.53
N VAL A 117 -22.06 -25.17 18.45
CA VAL A 117 -22.68 -23.92 18.91
C VAL A 117 -22.47 -23.80 20.41
N THR A 118 -21.95 -22.65 20.85
CA THR A 118 -21.74 -22.36 22.27
C THR A 118 -23.04 -21.83 22.87
N VAL A 119 -23.56 -22.54 23.87
CA VAL A 119 -24.71 -22.16 24.69
C VAL A 119 -24.19 -21.71 26.05
N ARG A 120 -24.36 -20.45 26.42
CA ARG A 120 -23.95 -19.93 27.73
C ARG A 120 -25.09 -19.26 28.46
N ILE A 121 -25.00 -19.18 29.78
CA ILE A 121 -25.87 -18.31 30.58
C ILE A 121 -25.34 -16.88 30.51
N LYS A 122 -26.20 -15.93 30.12
CA LYS A 122 -25.87 -14.50 29.95
C LYS A 122 -25.21 -13.95 31.22
N ASP A 123 -24.18 -13.12 31.03
CA ASP A 123 -23.38 -12.50 32.08
C ASP A 123 -22.63 -13.48 33.02
N THR A 124 -22.45 -14.74 32.60
CA THR A 124 -21.65 -15.74 33.33
C THR A 124 -20.64 -16.47 32.42
N ASN A 125 -19.71 -17.21 33.04
CA ASN A 125 -18.78 -18.10 32.35
C ASN A 125 -19.30 -19.54 32.21
N THR A 126 -20.55 -19.81 32.59
CA THR A 126 -21.12 -21.16 32.56
C THR A 126 -21.75 -21.41 31.19
N GLY A 127 -21.19 -22.36 30.44
CA GLY A 127 -21.66 -22.71 29.11
C GLY A 127 -21.21 -24.10 28.66
N VAL A 128 -21.87 -24.60 27.61
CA VAL A 128 -21.61 -25.90 26.97
C VAL A 128 -21.57 -25.71 25.46
N ALA A 129 -20.96 -26.64 24.74
CA ALA A 129 -21.03 -26.69 23.27
C ALA A 129 -22.01 -27.79 22.85
N ALA A 130 -22.77 -27.54 21.77
CA ALA A 130 -23.62 -28.56 21.17
C ALA A 130 -22.80 -29.69 20.50
N ASP A 131 -23.30 -30.91 20.57
CA ASP A 131 -22.70 -32.12 20.00
C ASP A 131 -22.89 -32.21 18.47
N PHE A 132 -22.47 -33.33 17.87
CA PHE A 132 -22.54 -33.55 16.40
C PHE A 132 -23.96 -33.53 15.83
N ASP A 133 -24.95 -33.89 16.65
CA ASP A 133 -26.36 -33.91 16.29
C ASP A 133 -27.07 -32.59 16.68
N GLY A 134 -26.29 -31.57 17.04
CA GLY A 134 -26.78 -30.24 17.42
C GLY A 134 -27.43 -30.22 18.81
N ASN A 135 -27.33 -31.28 19.60
CA ASN A 135 -27.95 -31.34 20.91
C ASN A 135 -27.03 -30.71 21.96
N TYR A 136 -27.63 -30.08 22.98
CA TYR A 136 -26.91 -29.54 24.12
C TYR A 136 -27.66 -29.82 25.42
N GLN A 137 -26.91 -29.77 26.52
CA GLN A 137 -27.46 -29.88 27.87
C GLN A 137 -26.72 -28.91 28.81
N ILE A 138 -27.44 -27.97 29.40
CA ILE A 138 -26.89 -26.95 30.29
C ILE A 138 -27.73 -26.82 31.55
N THR A 139 -27.05 -26.67 32.69
CA THR A 139 -27.69 -26.47 33.99
C THR A 139 -27.74 -24.98 34.31
N VAL A 140 -28.94 -24.42 34.50
CA VAL A 140 -29.15 -22.99 34.79
C VAL A 140 -29.64 -22.77 36.23
N PRO A 141 -29.34 -21.60 36.84
CA PRO A 141 -29.62 -21.35 38.26
C PRO A 141 -31.11 -21.14 38.58
N ASP A 142 -31.90 -20.61 37.65
CA ASP A 142 -33.34 -20.39 37.80
C ASP A 142 -34.02 -20.10 36.45
N GLU A 143 -35.34 -19.94 36.46
CA GLU A 143 -36.18 -19.67 35.28
C GLU A 143 -35.95 -18.27 34.67
N ALA A 144 -35.29 -17.35 35.38
CA ALA A 144 -34.94 -16.03 34.85
C ALA A 144 -33.62 -16.04 34.06
N ALA A 145 -32.88 -17.15 34.05
CA ALA A 145 -31.67 -17.30 33.27
C ALA A 145 -31.93 -17.09 31.76
N ILE A 146 -31.01 -16.40 31.10
CA ILE A 146 -31.03 -16.19 29.64
C ILE A 146 -29.92 -17.03 29.03
N LEU A 147 -30.26 -17.91 28.10
CA LEU A 147 -29.30 -18.66 27.30
C LEU A 147 -28.93 -17.85 26.06
N VAL A 148 -27.63 -17.70 25.82
CA VAL A 148 -27.06 -17.05 24.64
C VAL A 148 -26.40 -18.12 23.78
N PHE A 149 -26.90 -18.26 22.56
CA PHE A 149 -26.46 -19.21 21.55
C PHE A 149 -25.55 -18.47 20.57
N THR A 150 -24.30 -18.92 20.46
CA THR A 150 -23.27 -18.27 19.63
C THR A 150 -22.54 -19.29 18.77
N SER A 151 -22.43 -18.99 17.48
CA SER A 151 -21.70 -19.81 16.50
C SER A 151 -21.04 -18.90 15.47
N VAL A 152 -19.89 -19.33 14.93
CA VAL A 152 -19.19 -18.58 13.89
C VAL A 152 -19.99 -18.63 12.59
N GLY A 153 -20.32 -17.46 12.02
CA GLY A 153 -21.13 -17.34 10.80
C GLY A 153 -22.65 -17.31 11.03
N TYR A 154 -23.11 -17.19 12.29
CA TYR A 154 -24.54 -17.10 12.64
C TYR A 154 -24.80 -15.94 13.61
N ASN A 155 -25.97 -15.32 13.53
CA ASN A 155 -26.40 -14.29 14.49
C ASN A 155 -26.54 -14.91 15.88
N SER A 156 -26.03 -14.22 16.91
CA SER A 156 -26.23 -14.67 18.29
C SER A 156 -27.71 -14.57 18.66
N LYS A 157 -28.26 -15.62 19.26
CA LYS A 157 -29.67 -15.65 19.68
C LYS A 157 -29.75 -15.75 21.20
N GLU A 158 -30.58 -14.91 21.81
CA GLU A 158 -30.85 -14.97 23.25
C GLU A 158 -32.24 -15.56 23.49
N VAL A 159 -32.35 -16.50 24.43
CA VAL A 159 -33.63 -17.12 24.82
C VAL A 159 -33.72 -17.16 26.34
N VAL A 160 -34.79 -16.58 26.88
CA VAL A 160 -35.12 -16.67 28.32
C VAL A 160 -35.58 -18.10 28.62
N VAL A 161 -35.02 -18.74 29.65
CA VAL A 161 -35.33 -20.14 29.99
C VAL A 161 -36.79 -20.32 30.43
N GLY A 162 -37.30 -19.45 31.30
CA GLY A 162 -38.67 -19.53 31.82
C GLY A 162 -39.00 -20.92 32.40
N THR A 163 -40.21 -21.40 32.14
CA THR A 163 -40.65 -22.75 32.53
C THR A 163 -40.24 -23.85 31.54
N GLN A 164 -39.48 -23.51 30.47
CA GLN A 164 -39.07 -24.47 29.45
C GLN A 164 -37.95 -25.38 29.97
N ARG A 165 -38.02 -26.67 29.64
CA ARG A 165 -36.97 -27.67 29.96
C ARG A 165 -36.28 -28.22 28.72
N THR A 166 -36.90 -27.99 27.56
CA THR A 166 -36.33 -28.25 26.24
C THR A 166 -36.46 -26.99 25.41
N ILE A 167 -35.33 -26.44 24.93
CA ILE A 167 -35.29 -25.21 24.14
C ILE A 167 -34.57 -25.52 22.82
N ASN A 168 -35.35 -25.67 21.75
CA ASN A 168 -34.79 -25.87 20.42
C ASN A 168 -34.60 -24.50 19.76
N VAL A 169 -33.42 -24.27 19.20
CA VAL A 169 -33.05 -22.97 18.64
C VAL A 169 -32.65 -23.11 17.19
N GLN A 170 -33.34 -22.38 16.33
CA GLN A 170 -32.89 -22.15 14.96
C GLN A 170 -32.00 -20.90 14.94
N LEU A 171 -30.77 -21.03 14.45
CA LEU A 171 -29.84 -19.92 14.25
C LEU A 171 -29.87 -19.45 12.79
N GLU A 172 -29.90 -18.14 12.61
CA GLU A 172 -29.87 -17.48 11.29
C GLU A 172 -28.43 -17.17 10.90
N VAL A 173 -28.11 -17.31 9.61
CA VAL A 173 -26.76 -17.03 9.11
C VAL A 173 -26.44 -15.54 9.28
N ALA A 174 -25.28 -15.22 9.84
CA ALA A 174 -24.84 -13.83 9.98
C ALA A 174 -24.53 -13.26 8.60
N VAL A 175 -25.29 -12.25 8.19
CA VAL A 175 -25.08 -11.52 6.93
C VAL A 175 -23.98 -10.46 7.16
N THR A 176 -22.73 -10.85 6.96
CA THR A 176 -21.56 -10.07 7.38
C THR A 176 -21.22 -8.83 6.54
N SER A 177 -21.76 -8.67 5.31
CA SER A 177 -21.30 -7.61 4.39
C SER A 177 -22.06 -6.27 4.47
N LEU A 178 -23.28 -6.23 5.02
CA LEU A 178 -24.08 -5.00 5.14
C LEU A 178 -23.91 -4.29 6.48
N GLU A 179 -23.57 -5.03 7.54
CA GLU A 179 -23.29 -4.49 8.88
C GLU A 179 -21.82 -4.08 9.06
N GLU A 180 -20.99 -4.23 8.03
CA GLU A 180 -19.58 -3.85 8.05
C GLU A 180 -19.42 -2.35 8.35
N THR A 181 -18.60 -2.04 9.35
CA THR A 181 -18.22 -0.66 9.66
C THR A 181 -16.97 -0.29 8.87
N ILE A 182 -17.07 0.70 8.01
CA ILE A 182 -15.95 1.27 7.27
C ILE A 182 -15.41 2.48 8.02
N LEU A 183 -14.10 2.70 7.94
CA LEU A 183 -13.45 3.89 8.49
C LEU A 183 -13.51 5.00 7.44
N VAL A 184 -14.15 6.11 7.77
CA VAL A 184 -14.28 7.27 6.89
C VAL A 184 -13.80 8.51 7.63
N GLY A 185 -12.61 8.98 7.27
CA GLY A 185 -11.98 10.10 7.99
C GLY A 185 -11.71 9.71 9.43
N TYR A 186 -12.31 10.47 10.35
CA TYR A 186 -12.12 10.36 11.79
C TYR A 186 -13.19 9.53 12.51
N GLY A 187 -14.03 8.77 11.79
CA GLY A 187 -15.09 7.97 12.42
C GLY A 187 -15.42 6.70 11.67
N LYS A 188 -15.95 5.71 12.40
CA LYS A 188 -16.49 4.47 11.83
C LYS A 188 -17.96 4.68 11.47
N VAL A 189 -18.34 4.37 10.25
CA VAL A 189 -19.74 4.43 9.79
C VAL A 189 -20.14 3.08 9.22
N LYS A 190 -21.39 2.68 9.40
CA LYS A 190 -21.91 1.49 8.70
C LYS A 190 -21.91 1.75 7.21
N LYS A 191 -21.53 0.75 6.41
CA LYS A 191 -21.55 0.84 4.95
C LYS A 191 -22.94 1.25 4.41
N GLU A 192 -24.02 0.71 4.98
CA GLU A 192 -25.39 1.08 4.60
C GLU A 192 -25.72 2.57 4.81
N ALA A 193 -25.11 3.21 5.81
CA ALA A 193 -25.36 4.60 6.20
C ALA A 193 -24.42 5.62 5.55
N TYR A 194 -23.45 5.16 4.74
CA TYR A 194 -22.45 6.00 4.11
C TYR A 194 -22.89 6.55 2.74
N THR A 195 -22.73 7.83 2.44
CA THR A 195 -23.24 8.45 1.20
C THR A 195 -22.23 8.51 0.05
N GLY A 196 -20.94 8.29 0.32
CA GLY A 196 -19.87 8.34 -0.68
C GLY A 196 -19.55 6.99 -1.31
N SER A 197 -18.44 6.93 -2.06
CA SER A 197 -17.92 5.69 -2.66
C SER A 197 -16.67 5.23 -1.93
N VAL A 198 -16.73 4.02 -1.36
CA VAL A 198 -15.61 3.38 -0.66
C VAL A 198 -15.44 1.96 -1.17
N GLY A 199 -14.23 1.66 -1.65
CA GLY A 199 -13.81 0.29 -1.91
C GLY A 199 -13.18 -0.32 -0.67
N VAL A 200 -13.45 -1.59 -0.40
CA VAL A 200 -12.84 -2.34 0.71
C VAL A 200 -12.02 -3.48 0.12
N VAL A 201 -10.78 -3.62 0.58
CA VAL A 201 -9.90 -4.73 0.19
C VAL A 201 -10.09 -5.89 1.18
N ASP A 202 -10.22 -7.11 0.65
CA ASP A 202 -10.29 -8.34 1.45
C ASP A 202 -8.90 -8.73 1.97
N VAL A 203 -8.47 -8.06 3.04
CA VAL A 203 -7.15 -8.25 3.66
C VAL A 203 -6.96 -9.68 4.18
N GLU A 204 -8.02 -10.31 4.70
CA GLU A 204 -7.94 -11.68 5.21
C GLU A 204 -7.60 -12.66 4.08
N ASN A 205 -8.25 -12.54 2.93
CA ASN A 205 -7.94 -13.38 1.77
C ASN A 205 -6.50 -13.17 1.30
N ILE A 206 -6.04 -11.93 1.14
CA ILE A 206 -4.66 -11.64 0.73
C ILE A 206 -3.65 -12.19 1.75
N ALA A 207 -3.91 -12.02 3.04
CA ALA A 207 -3.07 -12.56 4.10
C ALA A 207 -3.02 -14.10 4.05
N ASN A 208 -4.12 -14.76 3.69
CA ASN A 208 -4.19 -16.22 3.56
C ASN A 208 -3.48 -16.77 2.31
N GLN A 209 -3.11 -15.91 1.36
CA GLN A 209 -2.24 -16.23 0.23
C GLN A 209 -0.75 -16.23 0.62
N GLY A 210 -0.41 -15.82 1.86
CA GLY A 210 0.98 -15.70 2.31
C GLY A 210 1.76 -14.62 1.61
N ASN A 211 1.05 -13.62 1.10
CA ASN A 211 1.63 -12.67 0.18
C ASN A 211 2.54 -11.70 0.93
N ILE A 212 3.86 -11.85 0.76
CA ILE A 212 4.88 -10.91 1.25
C ILE A 212 5.00 -9.74 0.27
N LEU A 213 3.88 -9.10 -0.07
CA LEU A 213 3.87 -7.89 -0.89
C LEU A 213 3.84 -6.66 0.00
N ASN A 214 4.33 -5.56 -0.54
CA ASN A 214 4.08 -4.25 0.03
C ASN A 214 2.58 -3.93 -0.03
N ILE A 215 2.10 -3.06 0.87
CA ILE A 215 0.66 -2.77 1.03
C ILE A 215 0.04 -2.19 -0.25
N ASP A 216 0.78 -1.34 -0.95
CA ASP A 216 0.44 -0.71 -2.23
C ASP A 216 0.26 -1.74 -3.36
N GLN A 217 1.16 -2.72 -3.47
CA GLN A 217 1.06 -3.83 -4.43
C GLN A 217 -0.17 -4.70 -4.18
N ALA A 218 -0.56 -4.89 -2.91
CA ALA A 218 -1.72 -5.68 -2.54
C ALA A 218 -3.06 -5.09 -3.01
N LEU A 219 -3.11 -3.80 -3.41
CA LEU A 219 -4.32 -3.15 -3.90
C LEU A 219 -4.66 -3.54 -5.35
N GLN A 220 -3.72 -4.15 -6.08
CA GLN A 220 -3.86 -4.40 -7.51
C GLN A 220 -5.06 -5.27 -7.83
N GLY A 221 -5.97 -4.75 -8.68
CA GLY A 221 -7.18 -5.44 -9.15
C GLY A 221 -8.17 -5.82 -8.04
N GLN A 222 -8.01 -5.33 -6.81
CA GLN A 222 -8.92 -5.63 -5.69
C GLN A 222 -10.16 -4.75 -5.70
N VAL A 223 -10.04 -3.50 -6.16
CA VAL A 223 -11.10 -2.48 -6.09
C VAL A 223 -11.30 -1.83 -7.46
N ALA A 224 -12.57 -1.71 -7.89
CA ALA A 224 -12.92 -0.99 -9.11
C ALA A 224 -12.50 0.49 -9.04
N GLY A 225 -11.83 0.96 -10.09
CA GLY A 225 -11.36 2.34 -10.22
C GLY A 225 -9.98 2.60 -9.62
N VAL A 226 -9.29 1.55 -9.15
CA VAL A 226 -7.93 1.62 -8.60
C VAL A 226 -6.97 0.91 -9.55
N GLN A 227 -6.15 1.69 -10.24
CA GLN A 227 -5.10 1.18 -11.12
C GLN A 227 -3.80 1.08 -10.32
N VAL A 228 -3.20 -0.10 -10.33
CA VAL A 228 -1.90 -0.34 -9.69
C VAL A 228 -0.96 -0.91 -10.73
N SER A 229 0.23 -0.31 -10.87
CA SER A 229 1.28 -0.78 -11.77
C SER A 229 2.59 -0.90 -11.01
N ASN A 230 3.29 -2.02 -11.19
CA ASN A 230 4.61 -2.25 -10.60
C ASN A 230 5.69 -1.90 -11.63
N PRO A 231 6.52 -0.87 -11.40
CA PRO A 231 7.56 -0.48 -12.35
C PRO A 231 8.74 -1.48 -12.39
N SER A 232 8.92 -2.28 -11.34
CA SER A 232 10.02 -3.24 -11.21
C SER A 232 9.60 -4.44 -10.35
N GLY A 233 10.17 -5.62 -10.65
CA GLY A 233 10.09 -6.83 -9.82
C GLY A 233 11.16 -6.92 -8.71
N LYS A 234 11.98 -5.88 -8.51
CA LYS A 234 13.03 -5.84 -7.48
C LYS A 234 12.44 -5.88 -6.05
N PRO A 235 13.07 -6.60 -5.09
CA PRO A 235 12.67 -6.56 -3.69
C PRO A 235 12.54 -5.15 -3.13
N GLY A 236 11.47 -4.88 -2.39
CA GLY A 236 11.23 -3.58 -1.75
C GLY A 236 10.65 -2.49 -2.67
N ALA A 237 10.59 -2.72 -3.99
CA ALA A 237 10.06 -1.75 -4.94
C ALA A 237 8.61 -1.35 -4.61
N ALA A 238 8.33 -0.05 -4.64
CA ALA A 238 7.00 0.50 -4.43
C ALA A 238 6.13 0.41 -5.70
N ALA A 239 4.83 0.23 -5.50
CA ALA A 239 3.84 0.25 -6.59
C ALA A 239 3.35 1.68 -6.85
N ARG A 240 2.99 1.96 -8.10
CA ARG A 240 2.23 3.17 -8.44
C ARG A 240 0.75 2.89 -8.29
N VAL A 241 0.07 3.66 -7.45
CA VAL A 241 -1.37 3.55 -7.21
C VAL A 241 -2.06 4.81 -7.74
N ARG A 242 -3.09 4.64 -8.60
CA ARG A 242 -3.93 5.73 -9.12
C ARG A 242 -5.39 5.40 -8.87
N ILE A 243 -6.14 6.36 -8.32
CA ILE A 243 -7.57 6.24 -8.09
C ILE A 243 -8.30 7.15 -9.08
N ARG A 244 -9.08 6.54 -9.99
CA ARG A 244 -9.93 7.24 -10.96
C ARG A 244 -9.17 8.16 -11.92
N GLY A 245 -8.04 7.67 -12.44
CA GLY A 245 -7.18 8.36 -13.41
C GLY A 245 -6.22 9.38 -12.78
N SER A 246 -5.52 10.14 -13.63
CA SER A 246 -4.55 11.16 -13.20
C SER A 246 -5.19 12.54 -13.09
N SER A 247 -5.11 13.18 -11.92
CA SER A 247 -5.67 14.51 -11.65
C SER A 247 -4.71 15.68 -11.90
N SER A 248 -3.39 15.46 -11.88
CA SER A 248 -2.35 16.48 -12.01
C SER A 248 -1.32 16.13 -13.08
N ILE A 249 -0.66 17.14 -13.65
CA ILE A 249 0.41 17.00 -14.65
C ILE A 249 1.81 17.05 -14.01
N LEU A 250 2.03 17.97 -13.06
CA LEU A 250 3.30 18.09 -12.31
C LEU A 250 3.30 17.41 -10.96
N GLY A 251 2.17 17.43 -10.26
CA GLY A 251 2.06 16.91 -8.90
C GLY A 251 1.95 15.38 -8.88
N THR A 252 2.06 14.79 -7.68
CA THR A 252 1.79 13.36 -7.51
C THR A 252 0.31 13.04 -7.73
N ASN A 253 0.05 11.97 -8.48
CA ASN A 253 -1.24 11.33 -8.65
C ASN A 253 -1.39 10.09 -7.74
N GLN A 254 -0.45 9.88 -6.81
CA GLN A 254 -0.63 8.88 -5.77
C GLN A 254 -1.62 9.32 -4.71
N PRO A 255 -2.39 8.38 -4.13
CA PRO A 255 -3.34 8.70 -3.08
C PRO A 255 -2.62 9.12 -1.79
N LEU A 256 -3.35 9.82 -0.94
CA LEU A 256 -2.94 9.99 0.45
C LEU A 256 -3.10 8.64 1.18
N TYR A 257 -2.05 8.15 1.83
CA TYR A 257 -2.17 7.01 2.73
C TYR A 257 -2.50 7.50 4.14
N VAL A 258 -3.45 6.86 4.83
CA VAL A 258 -3.83 7.22 6.20
C VAL A 258 -3.77 5.98 7.07
N ILE A 259 -2.82 5.94 8.00
CA ILE A 259 -2.52 4.76 8.82
C ILE A 259 -2.94 5.04 10.24
N ASP A 260 -3.99 4.35 10.71
CA ASP A 260 -4.60 4.58 12.03
C ASP A 260 -4.96 6.07 12.29
N GLY A 261 -5.37 6.76 11.23
CA GLY A 261 -5.71 8.20 11.25
C GLY A 261 -4.54 9.14 10.94
N VAL A 262 -3.32 8.62 10.76
CA VAL A 262 -2.13 9.42 10.45
C VAL A 262 -1.91 9.55 8.94
N PRO A 263 -1.96 10.76 8.36
CA PRO A 263 -1.72 10.96 6.93
C PRO A 263 -0.23 10.86 6.58
N ILE A 264 0.11 10.02 5.61
CA ILE A 264 1.40 9.92 4.93
C ILE A 264 1.17 10.35 3.48
N SER A 265 1.76 11.48 3.12
CA SER A 265 1.68 12.01 1.75
C SER A 265 2.89 11.53 0.95
N PRO A 266 2.70 10.82 -0.16
CA PRO A 266 3.80 10.51 -1.05
C PRO A 266 4.34 11.82 -1.62
N SER A 267 5.66 12.00 -1.59
CA SER A 267 6.30 13.22 -2.09
C SER A 267 6.43 13.24 -3.62
N THR A 268 6.29 12.08 -4.27
CA THR A 268 6.64 11.83 -5.67
C THR A 268 5.71 10.78 -6.31
N GLU A 269 5.66 10.71 -7.64
CA GLU A 269 4.82 9.74 -8.40
C GLU A 269 5.31 8.29 -8.30
N ILE A 270 6.61 8.13 -8.11
CA ILE A 270 7.26 6.87 -7.78
C ILE A 270 7.86 7.07 -6.38
N PRO A 271 7.39 6.39 -5.33
CA PRO A 271 7.89 6.57 -3.98
C PRO A 271 9.40 6.32 -3.97
N GLY A 272 10.16 7.25 -3.39
CA GLY A 272 11.62 7.20 -3.42
C GLY A 272 12.29 7.88 -4.61
N TYR A 273 11.59 8.73 -5.38
CA TYR A 273 12.23 9.65 -6.32
C TYR A 273 13.07 10.67 -5.54
N THR A 274 14.32 10.31 -5.32
CA THR A 274 15.41 11.21 -4.97
C THR A 274 16.53 10.89 -5.94
N SER A 275 16.93 11.85 -6.76
CA SER A 275 18.26 11.79 -7.38
C SER A 275 19.26 11.70 -6.23
N LEU A 276 19.74 10.50 -5.95
CA LEU A 276 20.78 10.30 -4.94
C LEU A 276 22.12 10.81 -5.47
N ILE A 277 22.29 11.01 -6.79
CA ILE A 277 23.58 11.35 -7.37
C ILE A 277 23.35 12.18 -8.63
N ASN A 278 23.32 13.51 -8.50
CA ASN A 278 23.56 14.38 -9.65
C ASN A 278 25.08 14.42 -9.90
N ASP A 279 25.60 13.42 -10.61
CA ASP A 279 26.95 13.55 -11.14
C ASP A 279 26.89 14.54 -12.31
N ILE A 280 27.52 15.69 -12.13
CA ILE A 280 27.49 16.80 -13.08
C ILE A 280 28.26 16.43 -14.37
N ASN A 281 29.04 15.34 -14.38
CA ASN A 281 29.99 15.06 -15.46
C ASN A 281 29.95 13.64 -16.06
N ASN A 282 29.17 12.68 -15.54
CA ASN A 282 29.17 11.29 -16.07
C ASN A 282 27.74 10.74 -16.25
N ASN A 283 27.44 10.25 -17.46
CA ASN A 283 26.17 9.66 -17.91
C ASN A 283 25.67 8.42 -17.12
N GLU A 284 26.32 8.01 -16.03
CA GLU A 284 25.82 6.94 -15.13
C GLU A 284 24.79 7.45 -14.10
N ALA A 285 24.58 8.78 -14.02
CA ALA A 285 23.60 9.40 -13.13
C ALA A 285 22.13 9.25 -13.57
N VAL A 286 21.87 8.67 -14.75
CA VAL A 286 20.50 8.44 -15.23
C VAL A 286 20.05 7.06 -14.74
N THR A 287 18.92 6.99 -14.01
CA THR A 287 18.07 5.80 -13.73
C THR A 287 18.07 5.11 -12.36
N LEU A 288 18.48 5.75 -11.26
CA LEU A 288 17.80 5.45 -9.96
C LEU A 288 16.33 5.95 -9.98
N GLU A 289 15.99 6.76 -10.98
CA GLU A 289 14.75 7.51 -11.19
C GLU A 289 13.48 6.65 -11.36
N SER A 290 13.57 5.33 -11.55
CA SER A 290 12.44 4.50 -12.01
C SER A 290 12.09 3.27 -11.15
N GLU A 291 12.94 2.85 -10.21
CA GLU A 291 12.79 1.53 -9.56
C GLU A 291 12.15 1.54 -8.14
N GLY A 292 11.85 2.72 -7.59
CA GLY A 292 11.04 2.84 -6.36
C GLY A 292 11.72 2.31 -5.10
N PHE A 293 13.01 2.63 -4.90
CA PHE A 293 13.87 2.10 -3.83
C PHE A 293 13.46 2.47 -2.40
N ASN A 294 12.60 3.47 -2.22
CA ASN A 294 12.05 3.84 -0.91
C ASN A 294 10.52 3.77 -0.97
N ASN A 295 9.95 2.72 -0.40
CA ASN A 295 8.50 2.60 -0.24
C ASN A 295 8.05 3.33 1.03
N ASP A 296 7.21 4.36 0.88
CA ASP A 296 6.63 5.15 1.99
C ASP A 296 5.81 4.29 2.98
N LEU A 297 5.39 3.09 2.58
CA LEU A 297 4.69 2.10 3.40
C LEU A 297 5.55 0.87 3.75
N GLY A 298 6.78 0.79 3.22
CA GLY A 298 7.64 -0.39 3.31
C GLY A 298 7.99 -0.77 4.76
N PHE A 299 7.94 0.19 5.68
CA PHE A 299 8.22 -0.01 7.10
C PHE A 299 7.10 -0.76 7.86
N ILE A 300 5.94 -0.98 7.24
CA ILE A 300 4.79 -1.68 7.84
C ILE A 300 4.69 -3.08 7.27
N ASP A 301 4.56 -4.07 8.17
CA ASP A 301 4.25 -5.45 7.79
C ASP A 301 2.75 -5.58 7.45
N PHE A 302 2.45 -6.13 6.27
CA PHE A 302 1.09 -6.42 5.84
C PHE A 302 0.34 -7.32 6.83
N ASN A 303 1.02 -8.22 7.54
CA ASN A 303 0.39 -9.08 8.56
C ASN A 303 -0.19 -8.29 9.75
N ASN A 304 0.22 -7.03 9.94
CA ASN A 304 -0.29 -6.15 10.98
C ASN A 304 -1.53 -5.35 10.50
N VAL A 305 -1.89 -5.44 9.22
CA VAL A 305 -3.06 -4.75 8.66
C VAL A 305 -4.34 -5.53 8.99
N GLU A 306 -5.35 -4.82 9.48
CA GLU A 306 -6.69 -5.34 9.76
C GLU A 306 -7.63 -5.08 8.57
N SER A 307 -7.60 -3.86 8.03
CA SER A 307 -8.44 -3.48 6.91
C SER A 307 -7.80 -2.39 6.06
N ILE A 308 -8.14 -2.38 4.77
CA ILE A 308 -7.79 -1.31 3.85
C ILE A 308 -9.08 -0.82 3.18
N SER A 309 -9.36 0.47 3.35
CA SER A 309 -10.50 1.17 2.74
C SER A 309 -9.99 2.23 1.78
N ILE A 310 -10.50 2.22 0.54
CA ILE A 310 -10.12 3.18 -0.50
C ILE A 310 -11.27 4.17 -0.67
N LEU A 311 -11.02 5.41 -0.27
CA LEU A 311 -11.93 6.54 -0.34
C LEU A 311 -11.82 7.17 -1.73
N LYS A 312 -12.84 6.95 -2.57
CA LYS A 312 -12.79 7.31 -4.00
C LYS A 312 -13.57 8.57 -4.36
N ASP A 313 -14.48 9.03 -3.50
CA ASP A 313 -15.36 10.17 -3.79
C ASP A 313 -15.03 11.42 -2.98
N ALA A 314 -15.62 12.54 -3.40
CA ALA A 314 -15.36 13.85 -2.81
C ALA A 314 -15.81 13.96 -1.35
N THR A 315 -16.87 13.25 -0.94
CA THR A 315 -17.35 13.32 0.46
C THR A 315 -16.45 12.55 1.42
N ALA A 316 -15.79 11.49 0.93
CA ALA A 316 -14.76 10.78 1.67
C ALA A 316 -13.47 11.60 1.82
N THR A 317 -13.04 12.25 0.74
CA THR A 317 -11.74 12.91 0.63
C THR A 317 -11.73 14.33 1.19
N ALA A 318 -12.87 15.04 1.20
CA ALA A 318 -12.97 16.42 1.66
C ALA A 318 -12.49 16.64 3.11
N ILE A 319 -12.64 15.63 3.98
CA ILE A 319 -12.15 15.69 5.37
C ILE A 319 -10.62 15.78 5.42
N TYR A 320 -9.92 15.15 4.47
CA TYR A 320 -8.47 15.19 4.33
C TYR A 320 -7.98 16.37 3.48
N GLY A 321 -8.89 17.01 2.73
CA GLY A 321 -8.69 18.31 2.10
C GLY A 321 -7.70 18.30 0.94
N SER A 322 -6.76 19.23 0.99
CA SER A 322 -5.80 19.52 -0.07
C SER A 322 -4.76 18.43 -0.36
N ARG A 323 -4.79 17.31 0.36
CA ARG A 323 -3.91 16.16 0.14
C ARG A 323 -4.63 14.98 -0.50
N ALA A 324 -5.94 15.10 -0.75
CA ALA A 324 -6.80 13.97 -1.08
C ALA A 324 -7.41 14.03 -2.49
N ALA A 325 -6.94 14.93 -3.36
CA ALA A 325 -7.44 15.03 -4.74
C ALA A 325 -7.18 13.76 -5.59
N ALA A 326 -6.11 13.04 -5.28
CA ALA A 326 -5.78 11.74 -5.86
C ALA A 326 -6.53 10.56 -5.19
N GLY A 327 -7.42 10.83 -4.22
CA GLY A 327 -8.08 9.83 -3.38
C GLY A 327 -7.29 9.52 -2.11
N VAL A 328 -7.89 8.73 -1.21
CA VAL A 328 -7.25 8.34 0.08
C VAL A 328 -7.33 6.83 0.27
N VAL A 329 -6.22 6.21 0.67
CA VAL A 329 -6.13 4.82 1.10
C VAL A 329 -5.99 4.80 2.62
N VAL A 330 -7.04 4.36 3.31
CA VAL A 330 -7.09 4.25 4.77
C VAL A 330 -6.70 2.84 5.18
N ILE A 331 -5.63 2.72 5.95
CA ILE A 331 -5.09 1.48 6.49
C ILE A 331 -5.36 1.49 8.00
N THR A 332 -6.04 0.45 8.49
CA THR A 332 -6.21 0.24 9.93
C THR A 332 -5.37 -0.96 10.35
N THR A 333 -4.59 -0.81 11.41
CA THR A 333 -3.80 -1.91 11.96
C THR A 333 -4.59 -2.73 12.97
N LYS A 334 -4.13 -3.97 13.21
CA LYS A 334 -4.76 -4.91 14.15
C LYS A 334 -4.76 -4.35 15.57
N ASP A 335 -5.88 -4.54 16.27
CA ASP A 335 -6.03 -4.14 17.67
C ASP A 335 -5.95 -5.34 18.63
N GLY A 336 -6.12 -5.08 19.94
CA GLY A 336 -6.05 -6.11 20.96
C GLY A 336 -7.21 -7.12 20.97
N GLY A 337 -8.19 -6.95 20.07
CA GLY A 337 -9.37 -7.79 19.98
C GLY A 337 -10.26 -7.71 21.22
N LYS A 338 -11.08 -8.74 21.43
CA LYS A 338 -12.02 -8.85 22.57
C LYS A 338 -11.66 -9.97 23.56
N SER A 339 -10.59 -10.72 23.30
CA SER A 339 -10.22 -11.89 24.10
C SER A 339 -9.54 -11.46 25.41
N LYS A 340 -10.12 -11.87 26.55
CA LYS A 340 -9.47 -11.72 27.87
C LYS A 340 -8.22 -12.57 28.04
N LYS A 341 -8.05 -13.61 27.23
CA LYS A 341 -6.82 -14.41 27.20
C LYS A 341 -5.89 -13.87 26.12
N PRO A 342 -4.60 -13.70 26.41
CA PRO A 342 -3.61 -13.41 25.38
C PRO A 342 -3.68 -14.47 24.28
N GLN A 343 -3.70 -14.03 23.03
CA GLN A 343 -3.52 -14.87 21.86
C GLN A 343 -2.15 -14.59 21.26
N PHE A 344 -1.42 -15.64 20.97
CA PHE A 344 -0.13 -15.57 20.30
C PHE A 344 -0.28 -16.14 18.90
N GLU A 345 0.30 -15.45 17.93
CA GLU A 345 0.39 -15.95 16.57
C GLU A 345 1.85 -15.89 16.10
N PHE A 346 2.28 -16.99 15.50
CA PHE A 346 3.56 -17.10 14.85
C PHE A 346 3.34 -17.51 13.40
N SER A 347 4.01 -16.84 12.48
CA SER A 347 4.01 -17.22 11.07
C SER A 347 5.42 -17.24 10.50
N ILE A 348 5.63 -18.21 9.63
CA ILE A 348 6.83 -18.32 8.80
C ILE A 348 6.38 -18.46 7.34
N THR A 349 7.01 -17.68 6.48
CA THR A 349 6.75 -17.72 5.03
C THR A 349 8.09 -17.82 4.31
N GLN A 350 8.18 -18.78 3.40
CA GLN A 350 9.28 -18.95 2.48
C GLN A 350 8.78 -18.65 1.07
N ARG A 351 9.46 -17.76 0.35
CA ARG A 351 9.24 -17.50 -1.07
C ARG A 351 10.49 -17.92 -1.83
N SER A 352 10.30 -18.50 -3.01
CA SER A 352 11.34 -18.76 -4.00
C SER A 352 10.97 -18.02 -5.28
N ASN A 353 11.91 -17.26 -5.84
CA ASN A 353 11.70 -16.49 -7.06
C ASN A 353 12.40 -17.15 -8.25
N PHE A 354 11.74 -17.14 -9.40
CA PHE A 354 12.25 -17.62 -10.69
C PHE A 354 12.24 -16.44 -11.67
N ILE A 355 13.41 -16.13 -12.19
CA ILE A 355 13.65 -14.97 -13.05
C ILE A 355 13.61 -15.43 -14.50
N GLU A 356 12.87 -14.71 -15.33
CA GLU A 356 12.86 -14.93 -16.78
C GLU A 356 14.03 -14.16 -17.40
N LYS A 357 14.89 -14.86 -18.15
CA LYS A 357 16.06 -14.27 -18.81
C LYS A 357 15.67 -13.70 -20.17
N ILE A 358 16.40 -12.68 -20.61
CA ILE A 358 16.28 -12.12 -21.96
C ILE A 358 17.16 -12.95 -22.89
N ASP A 359 16.63 -13.36 -24.03
CA ASP A 359 17.40 -14.09 -25.04
C ASP A 359 18.17 -13.11 -25.95
N VAL A 360 19.49 -13.23 -25.96
CA VAL A 360 20.41 -12.44 -26.80
C VAL A 360 21.11 -13.31 -27.84
N LEU A 361 21.71 -12.69 -28.86
CA LEU A 361 22.45 -13.45 -29.87
C LEU A 361 23.72 -14.08 -29.25
N ASN A 362 24.01 -15.30 -29.66
CA ASN A 362 25.33 -15.91 -29.44
C ASN A 362 26.36 -15.39 -30.45
N ALA A 363 27.64 -15.74 -30.27
CA ALA A 363 28.72 -15.24 -31.12
C ALA A 363 28.56 -15.51 -32.62
N SER A 364 28.12 -16.71 -33.01
CA SER A 364 27.88 -17.03 -34.42
C SER A 364 26.71 -16.23 -35.03
N GLN A 365 25.61 -16.08 -34.28
CA GLN A 365 24.47 -15.27 -34.72
C GLN A 365 24.82 -13.78 -34.79
N TYR A 366 25.65 -13.30 -33.87
CA TYR A 366 26.16 -11.94 -33.85
C TYR A 366 27.02 -11.66 -35.08
N GLU A 367 27.97 -12.55 -35.42
CA GLU A 367 28.78 -12.49 -36.64
C GLU A 367 27.92 -12.43 -37.91
N GLU A 368 26.95 -13.34 -38.03
CA GLU A 368 26.04 -13.41 -39.18
C GLU A 368 25.30 -12.08 -39.39
N ILE A 369 24.67 -11.57 -38.31
CA ILE A 369 23.86 -10.35 -38.38
C ILE A 369 24.71 -9.12 -38.70
N TYR A 370 25.89 -8.99 -38.09
CA TYR A 370 26.73 -7.82 -38.31
C TYR A 370 27.38 -7.82 -39.69
N THR A 371 27.78 -8.98 -40.20
CA THR A 371 28.24 -9.13 -41.58
C THR A 371 27.16 -8.69 -42.56
N GLU A 372 25.93 -9.20 -42.40
CA GLU A 372 24.80 -8.79 -43.25
C GLU A 372 24.49 -7.28 -43.12
N ALA A 373 24.50 -6.74 -41.90
CA ALA A 373 24.19 -5.32 -41.67
C ALA A 373 25.17 -4.39 -42.39
N ILE A 374 26.46 -4.74 -42.37
CA ILE A 374 27.52 -3.98 -43.04
C ILE A 374 27.41 -4.13 -44.55
N GLU A 375 27.18 -5.35 -45.06
CA GLU A 375 26.96 -5.59 -46.49
C GLU A 375 25.73 -4.82 -47.01
N ASN A 376 24.62 -4.82 -46.26
CA ASN A 376 23.41 -4.06 -46.59
C ASN A 376 23.70 -2.56 -46.68
N TYR A 377 24.50 -2.01 -45.76
CA TYR A 377 24.90 -0.60 -45.82
C TYR A 377 25.70 -0.28 -47.09
N VAL A 378 26.69 -1.11 -47.44
CA VAL A 378 27.50 -0.94 -48.66
C VAL A 378 26.65 -1.09 -49.91
N ASN A 379 25.78 -2.10 -49.96
CA ASN A 379 24.88 -2.37 -51.09
C ASN A 379 23.88 -1.23 -51.32
N SER A 380 23.52 -0.50 -50.26
CA SER A 380 22.64 0.68 -50.35
C SER A 380 23.36 1.95 -50.81
N GLY A 381 24.66 1.88 -51.12
CA GLY A 381 25.49 3.01 -51.54
C GLY A 381 26.25 3.69 -50.39
N GLY A 382 26.20 3.13 -49.18
CA GLY A 382 27.00 3.57 -48.04
C GLY A 382 28.49 3.31 -48.23
N ALA A 383 29.33 4.22 -47.75
CA ALA A 383 30.78 4.04 -47.76
C ALA A 383 31.29 3.76 -46.35
N ILE A 384 32.03 2.67 -46.17
CA ILE A 384 32.72 2.36 -44.91
C ILE A 384 34.00 3.20 -44.86
N PRO A 385 34.15 4.12 -43.89
CA PRO A 385 35.37 4.89 -43.74
C PRO A 385 36.56 3.98 -43.40
N ALA A 386 37.75 4.29 -43.91
CA ALA A 386 38.96 3.53 -43.58
C ALA A 386 39.33 3.56 -42.08
N THR A 387 38.72 4.46 -41.31
CA THR A 387 38.87 4.56 -39.85
C THR A 387 37.96 3.61 -39.07
N ASP A 388 37.06 2.89 -39.75
CA ASP A 388 36.13 1.95 -39.15
C ASP A 388 36.72 0.53 -39.15
N SER A 389 37.63 0.27 -38.20
CA SER A 389 38.34 -1.00 -38.12
C SER A 389 37.41 -2.19 -37.85
N PHE A 390 36.34 -1.97 -37.08
CA PHE A 390 35.36 -3.01 -36.76
C PHE A 390 34.66 -3.50 -38.03
N ALA A 391 34.06 -2.60 -38.81
CA ALA A 391 33.32 -3.02 -40.00
C ALA A 391 34.22 -3.70 -41.04
N LEU A 392 35.46 -3.22 -41.19
CA LEU A 392 36.44 -3.85 -42.08
C LEU A 392 36.86 -5.24 -41.58
N GLY A 393 37.09 -5.40 -40.27
CA GLY A 393 37.45 -6.67 -39.65
C GLY A 393 36.31 -7.71 -39.63
N VAL A 394 35.05 -7.27 -39.58
CA VAL A 394 33.90 -8.17 -39.73
C VAL A 394 33.86 -8.71 -41.17
N LEU A 395 34.04 -7.85 -42.17
CA LEU A 395 34.02 -8.26 -43.58
C LEU A 395 35.19 -9.16 -43.99
N ASP A 396 36.35 -9.05 -43.32
CA ASP A 396 37.51 -9.92 -43.57
C ASP A 396 37.54 -11.19 -42.68
N GLY A 397 36.59 -11.31 -41.75
CA GLY A 397 36.44 -12.44 -40.84
C GLY A 397 37.48 -12.50 -39.72
N THR A 398 38.11 -11.37 -39.36
CA THR A 398 39.12 -11.30 -38.30
C THR A 398 38.65 -10.66 -37.00
N GLU A 399 37.50 -9.98 -37.00
CA GLU A 399 37.05 -9.18 -35.86
C GLU A 399 36.29 -9.97 -34.78
N ILE A 400 35.53 -11.01 -35.14
CA ILE A 400 34.62 -11.72 -34.22
C ILE A 400 35.16 -13.13 -33.96
N ASP A 401 35.44 -13.46 -32.69
CA ASP A 401 35.88 -14.80 -32.30
C ASP A 401 34.70 -15.68 -31.88
N THR A 402 34.18 -16.49 -32.80
CA THR A 402 33.06 -17.40 -32.51
C THR A 402 33.41 -18.57 -31.57
N SER A 403 34.67 -18.72 -31.17
CA SER A 403 35.06 -19.71 -30.16
C SER A 403 34.78 -19.26 -28.72
N VAL A 404 34.54 -17.96 -28.53
CA VAL A 404 34.09 -17.35 -27.27
C VAL A 404 32.60 -17.02 -27.37
N ASP A 405 31.81 -17.43 -26.38
CA ASP A 405 30.36 -17.18 -26.33
C ASP A 405 29.92 -16.94 -24.88
N THR A 406 30.20 -15.74 -24.39
CA THR A 406 29.94 -15.31 -23.01
C THR A 406 28.46 -14.98 -22.81
N ASP A 407 27.79 -15.76 -21.94
CA ASP A 407 26.44 -15.42 -21.45
C ASP A 407 26.53 -14.39 -20.32
N TRP A 408 26.59 -13.11 -20.70
CA TRP A 408 26.67 -11.98 -19.77
C TRP A 408 25.50 -11.91 -18.78
N LEU A 409 24.31 -12.37 -19.16
CA LEU A 409 23.11 -12.35 -18.31
C LEU A 409 23.16 -13.45 -17.25
N ASP A 410 23.71 -14.63 -17.57
CA ASP A 410 23.98 -15.68 -16.58
C ASP A 410 25.04 -15.24 -15.56
N LEU A 411 26.07 -14.53 -16.01
CA LEU A 411 27.15 -14.06 -15.14
C LEU A 411 26.67 -13.09 -14.05
N ILE A 412 25.62 -12.29 -14.29
CA ILE A 412 25.07 -11.35 -13.29
C ILE A 412 23.86 -11.87 -12.52
N GLY A 413 23.16 -12.87 -13.05
CA GLY A 413 21.91 -13.37 -12.51
C GLY A 413 22.06 -14.31 -11.32
N ASN A 414 21.12 -14.26 -10.39
CA ASN A 414 20.97 -15.22 -9.30
C ASN A 414 19.85 -16.21 -9.65
N SER A 415 20.21 -17.40 -10.13
CA SER A 415 19.28 -18.37 -10.72
C SER A 415 18.19 -18.90 -9.76
N ASN A 416 18.34 -18.74 -8.44
CA ASN A 416 17.32 -19.09 -7.45
C ASN A 416 17.43 -18.22 -6.20
N THR A 417 16.53 -17.25 -6.05
CA THR A 417 16.50 -16.40 -4.86
C THR A 417 15.41 -16.82 -3.90
N SER A 418 15.64 -16.57 -2.61
CA SER A 418 14.72 -16.99 -1.57
C SER A 418 14.48 -15.86 -0.58
N THR A 419 13.22 -15.64 -0.23
CA THR A 419 12.80 -14.67 0.80
C THR A 419 12.26 -15.44 1.99
N THR A 420 12.66 -15.05 3.20
CA THR A 420 12.09 -15.56 4.45
C THR A 420 11.41 -14.43 5.20
N ASN A 421 10.22 -14.68 5.72
CA ASN A 421 9.54 -13.77 6.64
C ASN A 421 9.14 -14.51 7.92
N TYR A 422 9.53 -13.96 9.05
CA TYR A 422 9.12 -14.39 10.38
C TYR A 422 8.28 -13.29 10.99
N ALA A 423 7.07 -13.61 11.43
CA ALA A 423 6.23 -12.66 12.16
C ALA A 423 5.69 -13.30 13.43
N PHE A 424 5.81 -12.58 14.53
CA PHE A 424 5.28 -12.93 15.83
C PHE A 424 4.40 -11.79 16.32
N ASN A 425 3.16 -12.10 16.70
CA ASN A 425 2.26 -11.12 17.28
C ASN A 425 1.56 -11.65 18.53
N VAL A 426 1.24 -10.73 19.43
CA VAL A 426 0.48 -10.99 20.65
C VAL A 426 -0.63 -9.96 20.79
N ARG A 427 -1.82 -10.42 21.13
CA ARG A 427 -2.98 -9.55 21.35
C ARG A 427 -3.81 -9.98 22.54
N GLY A 428 -4.45 -9.04 23.20
CA GLY A 428 -5.39 -9.31 24.28
C GLY A 428 -6.16 -8.06 24.73
N ALA A 429 -7.26 -8.30 25.44
CA ALA A 429 -8.11 -7.24 25.97
C ALA A 429 -8.59 -7.57 27.40
N GLY A 430 -8.24 -6.73 28.38
CA GLY A 430 -8.75 -6.77 29.74
C GLY A 430 -10.04 -5.96 29.91
N GLU A 431 -10.45 -5.72 31.15
CA GLU A 431 -11.66 -4.93 31.45
C GLU A 431 -11.53 -3.44 31.12
N ARG A 432 -10.31 -2.91 31.20
CA ARG A 432 -10.04 -1.48 31.03
C ARG A 432 -9.07 -1.17 29.90
N GLY A 433 -8.66 -2.14 29.10
CA GLY A 433 -7.71 -1.86 28.03
C GLY A 433 -7.47 -3.03 27.11
N SER A 434 -6.88 -2.74 25.97
CA SER A 434 -6.52 -3.70 24.92
C SER A 434 -5.14 -3.37 24.40
N TYR A 435 -4.40 -4.42 24.03
CA TYR A 435 -3.06 -4.28 23.48
C TYR A 435 -2.85 -5.25 22.31
N TYR A 436 -2.10 -4.79 21.33
CA TYR A 436 -1.56 -5.57 20.22
C TYR A 436 -0.09 -5.21 20.10
N SER A 437 0.78 -6.22 19.96
CA SER A 437 2.20 -6.03 19.70
C SER A 437 2.64 -7.03 18.65
N ALA A 438 3.41 -6.58 17.67
CA ALA A 438 3.94 -7.42 16.62
C ALA A 438 5.41 -7.11 16.35
N LEU A 439 6.15 -8.16 16.00
CA LEU A 439 7.53 -8.13 15.55
C LEU A 439 7.63 -8.94 14.27
N SER A 440 8.32 -8.41 13.27
CA SER A 440 8.68 -9.19 12.09
C SER A 440 10.06 -8.91 11.57
N LEU A 441 10.62 -9.95 10.95
CA LEU A 441 11.90 -9.97 10.28
C LEU A 441 11.70 -10.59 8.90
N GLN A 442 12.02 -9.81 7.87
CA GLN A 442 12.03 -10.27 6.50
C GLN A 442 13.44 -10.16 5.93
N ASN A 443 13.91 -11.23 5.29
CA ASN A 443 15.15 -11.23 4.51
C ASN A 443 14.78 -11.59 3.07
N ASP A 444 15.04 -10.69 2.15
CA ASP A 444 14.76 -10.84 0.73
C ASP A 444 16.07 -10.81 -0.07
N ASN A 445 16.25 -11.82 -0.91
CA ASN A 445 17.40 -11.90 -1.81
C ASN A 445 16.93 -11.50 -3.20
N GLY A 446 17.57 -10.49 -3.77
CA GLY A 446 17.33 -10.03 -5.12
C GLY A 446 17.86 -11.00 -6.16
N ALA A 447 17.33 -10.84 -7.35
CA ALA A 447 17.63 -11.63 -8.53
C ALA A 447 18.98 -11.36 -9.19
N ILE A 448 19.60 -10.26 -8.81
CA ILE A 448 20.99 -10.01 -9.11
C ILE A 448 21.80 -10.41 -7.88
N GLU A 449 22.90 -11.11 -8.10
CA GLU A 449 23.80 -11.48 -7.02
C GLU A 449 24.34 -10.23 -6.33
N GLY A 450 24.19 -10.16 -5.00
CA GLY A 450 24.56 -9.00 -4.18
C GLY A 450 23.39 -8.07 -3.82
N ASP A 451 22.25 -8.14 -4.52
CA ASP A 451 21.03 -7.44 -4.10
C ASP A 451 20.39 -8.15 -2.90
N LYS A 452 20.27 -7.45 -1.77
CA LYS A 452 19.65 -7.98 -0.54
C LYS A 452 18.85 -6.89 0.16
N LEU A 453 17.71 -7.27 0.71
CA LEU A 453 16.90 -6.39 1.56
C LEU A 453 16.56 -7.10 2.86
N THR A 454 16.86 -6.46 3.98
CA THR A 454 16.50 -6.92 5.32
C THR A 454 15.56 -5.91 5.96
N ARG A 455 14.39 -6.35 6.43
CA ARG A 455 13.41 -5.49 7.11
C ARG A 455 13.14 -5.99 8.51
N TYR A 456 13.26 -5.09 9.47
CA TYR A 456 12.82 -5.24 10.84
C TYR A 456 11.60 -4.35 11.05
N ALA A 457 10.49 -4.90 11.54
CA ALA A 457 9.30 -4.12 11.85
C ALA A 457 8.78 -4.42 13.25
N PHE A 458 8.35 -3.37 13.94
CA PHE A 458 7.70 -3.43 15.24
C PHE A 458 6.42 -2.61 15.21
N ALA A 459 5.33 -3.17 15.72
CA ALA A 459 4.07 -2.46 15.91
C ALA A 459 3.56 -2.64 17.34
N LEU A 460 3.00 -1.57 17.90
CA LEU A 460 2.33 -1.56 19.20
C LEU A 460 1.07 -0.70 19.10
N ASN A 461 -0.08 -1.31 19.37
CA ASN A 461 -1.36 -0.61 19.53
C ASN A 461 -1.86 -0.82 20.96
N LEU A 462 -2.04 0.27 21.69
CA LEU A 462 -2.47 0.28 23.08
C LEU A 462 -3.68 1.19 23.22
N ARG A 463 -4.73 0.68 23.87
CA ARG A 463 -5.87 1.48 24.32
C ARG A 463 -6.13 1.18 25.79
N GLN A 464 -6.23 2.24 26.60
CA GLN A 464 -6.45 2.13 28.04
C GLN A 464 -7.52 3.12 28.48
N ASN A 465 -8.61 2.62 29.05
CA ASN A 465 -9.60 3.42 29.74
C ASN A 465 -9.04 3.81 31.11
N LEU A 466 -8.66 5.08 31.25
CA LEU A 466 -8.19 5.68 32.50
C LEU A 466 -9.36 5.91 33.45
N LYS A 467 -10.53 6.25 32.88
CA LYS A 467 -11.85 6.33 33.52
C LYS A 467 -12.91 5.86 32.53
N ASP A 468 -14.15 5.73 32.97
CA ASP A 468 -15.27 5.33 32.09
C ASP A 468 -15.50 6.30 30.93
N ASN A 469 -15.10 7.56 31.10
CA ASN A 469 -15.23 8.61 30.10
C ASN A 469 -13.89 9.20 29.63
N LEU A 470 -12.76 8.57 29.95
CA LEU A 470 -11.44 9.04 29.53
C LEU A 470 -10.58 7.86 29.11
N SER A 471 -10.22 7.82 27.84
CA SER A 471 -9.35 6.80 27.26
C SER A 471 -8.05 7.44 26.76
N PHE A 472 -6.95 6.72 26.98
CA PHE A 472 -5.67 6.95 26.34
C PHE A 472 -5.49 5.93 25.22
N PHE A 473 -4.90 6.37 24.11
CA PHE A 473 -4.48 5.48 23.04
C PHE A 473 -3.07 5.82 22.57
N SER A 474 -2.37 4.80 22.08
CA SER A 474 -1.04 4.90 21.49
C SER A 474 -0.91 3.87 20.38
N ASN A 475 -0.59 4.32 19.16
CA ASN A 475 -0.24 3.46 18.04
C ASN A 475 1.19 3.81 17.62
N ILE A 476 2.09 2.85 17.65
CA ILE A 476 3.50 3.00 17.33
C ILE A 476 3.85 1.97 16.26
N SER A 477 4.39 2.43 15.13
CA SER A 477 4.99 1.60 14.09
C SER A 477 6.42 2.05 13.87
N LEU A 478 7.36 1.12 14.03
CA LEU A 478 8.78 1.33 13.77
C LEU A 478 9.22 0.34 12.70
N GLY A 479 10.02 0.79 11.74
CA GLY A 479 10.67 -0.10 10.80
C GLY A 479 12.08 0.35 10.48
N ARG A 480 12.96 -0.63 10.27
CA ARG A 480 14.30 -0.45 9.75
C ARG A 480 14.48 -1.35 8.54
N ILE A 481 14.82 -0.76 7.42
CA ILE A 481 15.11 -1.47 6.17
C ILE A 481 16.59 -1.23 5.85
N GLU A 482 17.33 -2.31 5.69
CA GLU A 482 18.72 -2.32 5.26
C GLU A 482 18.75 -2.96 3.88
N SER A 483 19.32 -2.26 2.90
CA SER A 483 19.42 -2.74 1.53
C SER A 483 20.87 -2.68 1.08
N ASP A 484 21.35 -3.81 0.58
CA ASP A 484 22.58 -3.92 -0.18
C ASP A 484 22.20 -3.98 -1.65
N TYR A 485 22.84 -3.15 -2.47
CA TYR A 485 22.60 -3.13 -3.91
C TYR A 485 23.88 -3.51 -4.63
N ALA A 486 23.78 -4.53 -5.48
CA ALA A 486 24.82 -4.86 -6.43
C ALA A 486 24.90 -3.81 -7.57
N LEU A 487 23.82 -3.06 -7.81
CA LEU A 487 23.69 -2.20 -8.98
C LEU A 487 23.23 -0.79 -8.60
N SER A 488 23.81 0.23 -9.24
CA SER A 488 23.30 1.60 -9.19
C SER A 488 22.07 1.82 -10.09
N SER A 489 21.86 0.95 -11.09
CA SER A 489 20.66 0.86 -11.91
C SER A 489 20.55 -0.54 -12.49
N LEU A 490 19.42 -1.22 -12.27
CA LEU A 490 19.20 -2.56 -12.80
C LEU A 490 18.97 -2.51 -14.31
N TYR A 491 18.26 -1.47 -14.76
CA TYR A 491 18.10 -1.19 -16.19
C TYR A 491 19.44 -1.06 -16.91
N SER A 492 20.38 -0.25 -16.39
CA SER A 492 21.64 -0.02 -17.07
C SER A 492 22.51 -1.27 -17.15
N VAL A 493 22.46 -2.14 -16.13
CA VAL A 493 23.26 -3.38 -16.10
C VAL A 493 22.65 -4.44 -16.99
N LEU A 494 21.32 -4.62 -16.97
CA LEU A 494 20.65 -5.52 -17.91
C LEU A 494 20.85 -5.04 -19.34
N ASN A 495 20.77 -3.73 -19.58
CA ASN A 495 21.05 -3.14 -20.89
C ASN A 495 22.49 -3.39 -21.31
N ALA A 496 23.47 -3.15 -20.44
CA ALA A 496 24.89 -3.43 -20.69
C ALA A 496 25.12 -4.92 -20.96
N ALA A 497 24.66 -5.82 -20.10
CA ALA A 497 24.79 -7.27 -20.28
C ALA A 497 24.13 -7.77 -21.56
N SER A 498 22.99 -7.19 -21.96
CA SER A 498 22.33 -7.53 -23.22
C SER A 498 22.98 -6.91 -24.46
N SER A 499 23.86 -5.92 -24.28
CA SER A 499 24.51 -5.17 -25.35
C SER A 499 25.99 -5.50 -25.50
N ILE A 500 26.66 -6.17 -24.56
CA ILE A 500 28.06 -6.56 -24.76
C ILE A 500 28.12 -7.70 -25.76
N ARG A 501 29.08 -7.59 -26.66
CA ARG A 501 29.48 -8.62 -27.61
C ARG A 501 29.63 -10.00 -26.93
N PRO A 502 29.02 -11.05 -27.48
CA PRO A 502 29.12 -12.39 -26.91
C PRO A 502 30.55 -12.97 -27.01
N ASP A 503 31.38 -12.48 -27.93
CA ASP A 503 32.78 -12.90 -28.11
C ASP A 503 33.78 -12.20 -27.17
N GLU A 504 33.31 -11.32 -26.29
CA GLU A 504 34.15 -10.65 -25.29
C GLU A 504 34.29 -11.47 -24.00
N THR A 505 35.44 -11.39 -23.35
CA THR A 505 35.69 -12.06 -22.06
C THR A 505 35.62 -11.08 -20.88
N PRO A 506 34.98 -11.46 -19.75
CA PRO A 506 34.86 -10.59 -18.59
C PRO A 506 36.18 -10.23 -17.89
N TYR A 507 37.19 -11.08 -18.06
CA TYR A 507 38.52 -10.91 -17.49
C TYR A 507 39.56 -10.85 -18.61
N ASP A 508 40.63 -10.09 -18.36
CA ASP A 508 41.81 -10.06 -19.23
C ASP A 508 42.69 -11.31 -19.03
N GLU A 509 43.79 -11.42 -19.80
CA GLU A 509 44.72 -12.55 -19.75
C GLU A 509 45.42 -12.72 -18.38
N ASP A 510 45.52 -11.64 -17.61
CA ASP A 510 46.11 -11.62 -16.27
C ASP A 510 45.08 -11.97 -15.18
N GLY A 511 43.80 -12.16 -15.56
CA GLY A 511 42.69 -12.46 -14.67
C GLY A 511 42.08 -11.24 -13.98
N ASN A 512 42.42 -10.03 -14.40
CA ASN A 512 41.80 -8.81 -13.89
C ASN A 512 40.47 -8.55 -14.60
N LEU A 513 39.52 -7.96 -13.88
CA LEU A 513 38.23 -7.60 -14.44
C LEU A 513 38.38 -6.48 -15.46
N VAL A 514 37.90 -6.68 -16.69
CA VAL A 514 37.87 -5.63 -17.70
C VAL A 514 36.84 -4.58 -17.29
N ALA A 515 37.21 -3.30 -17.20
CA ALA A 515 36.28 -2.26 -16.73
C ALA A 515 35.18 -1.93 -17.75
N ARG A 516 35.50 -1.95 -19.05
CA ARG A 516 34.61 -1.56 -20.16
C ARG A 516 35.01 -2.21 -21.49
N PHE A 517 34.03 -2.37 -22.38
CA PHE A 517 34.16 -2.80 -23.77
C PHE A 517 33.61 -1.71 -24.68
N GLY A 518 34.49 -0.96 -25.35
CA GLY A 518 34.09 0.26 -26.06
C GLY A 518 33.44 1.26 -25.09
N ASP A 519 32.21 1.73 -25.36
CA ASP A 519 31.43 2.62 -24.48
C ASP A 519 30.53 1.90 -23.46
N ILE A 520 30.51 0.57 -23.46
CA ILE A 520 29.69 -0.24 -22.55
C ILE A 520 30.56 -0.70 -21.38
N TYR A 521 30.15 -0.40 -20.15
CA TYR A 521 30.86 -0.88 -18.96
C TYR A 521 30.63 -2.39 -18.77
N ASN A 522 31.60 -3.08 -18.18
CA ASN A 522 31.43 -4.48 -17.83
C ASN A 522 30.42 -4.62 -16.68
N PRO A 523 29.29 -5.32 -16.84
CA PRO A 523 28.26 -5.42 -15.83
C PRO A 523 28.75 -6.17 -14.59
N LEU A 524 29.78 -7.02 -14.68
CA LEU A 524 30.40 -7.61 -13.49
C LEU A 524 31.10 -6.57 -12.62
N SER A 525 31.59 -5.46 -13.17
CA SER A 525 32.18 -4.37 -12.37
C SER A 525 31.18 -3.74 -11.41
N SER A 526 29.88 -3.88 -11.67
CA SER A 526 28.88 -3.42 -10.72
C SER A 526 28.79 -4.27 -9.46
N LYS A 527 29.05 -5.59 -9.53
CA LYS A 527 29.09 -6.46 -8.33
C LYS A 527 30.15 -6.05 -7.32
N GLU A 528 31.21 -5.40 -7.79
CA GLU A 528 32.33 -4.92 -6.96
C GLU A 528 32.03 -3.57 -6.27
N ARG A 529 30.95 -2.89 -6.67
CA ARG A 529 30.49 -1.66 -6.03
C ARG A 529 29.92 -1.98 -4.66
N ARG A 530 30.07 -1.04 -3.73
CA ARG A 530 29.51 -1.17 -2.38
C ARG A 530 28.46 -0.10 -2.20
N ILE A 531 27.21 -0.46 -2.45
CA ILE A 531 26.08 0.43 -2.33
C ILE A 531 25.17 -0.09 -1.23
N THR A 532 25.03 0.69 -0.16
CA THR A 532 24.17 0.34 0.97
C THR A 532 23.19 1.48 1.23
N SER A 533 21.98 1.12 1.64
CA SER A 533 20.96 2.06 2.07
C SER A 533 20.32 1.56 3.36
N THR A 534 20.22 2.45 4.33
CA THR A 534 19.52 2.24 5.58
C THR A 534 18.37 3.23 5.67
N ASN A 535 17.17 2.73 5.86
CA ASN A 535 15.98 3.53 6.12
C ASN A 535 15.43 3.17 7.50
N PHE A 536 15.38 4.13 8.41
CA PHE A 536 14.64 4.02 9.65
C PHE A 536 13.39 4.91 9.57
N SER A 537 12.23 4.30 9.79
CA SER A 537 10.94 4.98 9.77
C SER A 537 10.23 4.76 11.10
N MET A 538 9.73 5.85 11.68
CA MET A 538 8.95 5.86 12.91
C MET A 538 7.65 6.63 12.68
N LEU A 539 6.54 5.98 12.98
CA LEU A 539 5.21 6.56 12.97
C LEU A 539 4.55 6.34 14.34
N THR A 540 4.32 7.41 15.07
CA THR A 540 3.71 7.36 16.41
C THR A 540 2.51 8.29 16.47
N SER A 541 1.38 7.77 16.94
CA SER A 541 0.21 8.58 17.30
C SER A 541 -0.18 8.28 18.74
N MET A 542 -0.33 9.32 19.55
CA MET A 542 -0.71 9.21 20.96
C MET A 542 -1.76 10.26 21.28
N GLY A 543 -2.74 9.92 22.09
CA GLY A 543 -3.78 10.88 22.39
C GLY A 543 -4.71 10.48 23.52
N LEU A 544 -5.59 11.42 23.83
CA LEU A 544 -6.67 11.27 24.80
C LEU A 544 -8.01 11.44 24.10
N GLU A 545 -8.95 10.59 24.47
CA GLU A 545 -10.34 10.65 24.07
C GLU A 545 -11.18 10.81 25.34
N TYR A 546 -11.91 11.92 25.42
CA TYR A 546 -12.68 12.32 26.59
C TYR A 546 -14.16 12.47 26.22
N GLU A 547 -15.04 11.82 26.99
CA GLU A 547 -16.49 11.88 26.85
C GLU A 547 -17.11 12.67 28.03
N PRO A 548 -17.03 14.02 28.04
CA PRO A 548 -17.53 14.82 29.16
C PRO A 548 -19.01 14.60 29.47
N ILE A 549 -19.80 14.42 28.42
CA ILE A 549 -21.22 14.06 28.47
C ILE A 549 -21.45 12.96 27.45
N GLN A 550 -22.47 12.14 27.68
CA GLN A 550 -22.79 11.01 26.82
C GLN A 550 -22.86 11.44 25.34
N ASN A 551 -22.15 10.68 24.49
CA ASN A 551 -22.04 10.84 23.03
C ASN A 551 -21.29 12.10 22.54
N LEU A 552 -20.72 12.93 23.43
CA LEU A 552 -19.84 14.05 23.05
C LEU A 552 -18.39 13.62 23.24
N TYR A 553 -17.66 13.42 22.14
CA TYR A 553 -16.27 12.97 22.15
C TYR A 553 -15.32 14.12 21.84
N ILE A 554 -14.37 14.38 22.72
CA ILE A 554 -13.25 15.29 22.48
C ILE A 554 -12.00 14.44 22.35
N LYS A 555 -11.35 14.48 21.19
CA LYS A 555 -10.13 13.71 20.92
C LYS A 555 -9.00 14.64 20.49
N THR A 556 -7.90 14.58 21.23
CA THR A 556 -6.66 15.26 20.86
C THR A 556 -5.57 14.24 20.62
N THR A 557 -4.91 14.33 19.47
CA THR A 557 -3.88 13.41 19.01
C THR A 557 -2.62 14.18 18.68
N GLY A 558 -1.50 13.79 19.30
CA GLY A 558 -0.16 14.14 18.84
C GLY A 558 0.36 13.04 17.93
N ILE A 559 0.87 13.43 16.77
CA ILE A 559 1.42 12.53 15.76
C ILE A 559 2.86 12.95 15.50
N LEU A 560 3.75 11.97 15.49
CA LEU A 560 5.14 12.13 15.14
C LEU A 560 5.50 11.15 14.03
N GLN A 561 5.90 11.67 12.89
CA GLN A 561 6.58 10.91 11.85
C GLN A 561 8.04 11.36 11.77
N TYR A 562 8.96 10.39 11.85
CA TYR A 562 10.40 10.59 11.69
C TYR A 562 10.93 9.56 10.70
N ILE A 563 11.63 10.04 9.67
CA ILE A 563 12.26 9.20 8.65
C ILE A 563 13.73 9.60 8.57
N ASP A 564 14.61 8.62 8.66
CA ASP A 564 16.06 8.77 8.56
C ASP A 564 16.56 7.83 7.46
N ASN A 565 17.11 8.39 6.39
CA ASN A 565 17.63 7.64 5.27
C ASN A 565 19.10 7.96 5.06
N GLU A 566 19.95 6.95 5.21
CA GLU A 566 21.36 7.02 4.93
C GLU A 566 21.66 6.13 3.73
N SER A 567 22.32 6.67 2.70
CA SER A 567 22.74 5.92 1.51
C SER A 567 24.21 6.17 1.27
N TYR A 568 24.97 5.10 1.12
CA TYR A 568 26.40 5.12 0.88
C TYR A 568 26.72 4.35 -0.41
N ALA A 569 27.59 4.91 -1.25
CA ALA A 569 28.06 4.26 -2.46
C ALA A 569 29.56 4.43 -2.62
N PHE A 570 30.27 3.33 -2.80
CA PHE A 570 31.68 3.30 -3.15
C PHE A 570 31.90 2.61 -4.49
N TYR A 571 32.70 3.24 -5.35
CA TYR A 571 33.09 2.75 -6.66
C TYR A 571 34.62 2.54 -6.65
N PRO A 572 35.08 1.28 -6.69
CA PRO A 572 36.51 0.94 -6.77
C PRO A 572 37.23 1.54 -7.97
N SER A 573 38.55 1.71 -7.87
CA SER A 573 39.43 2.27 -8.91
C SER A 573 39.42 1.52 -10.25
N TYR A 574 38.97 0.27 -10.28
CA TYR A 574 38.85 -0.54 -11.49
C TYR A 574 37.40 -0.61 -12.05
N THR A 575 36.46 0.12 -11.45
CA THR A 575 35.11 0.31 -12.03
C THR A 575 35.07 1.55 -12.90
N GLN A 576 34.15 1.63 -13.86
CA GLN A 576 34.02 2.79 -14.77
C GLN A 576 34.03 4.15 -14.04
N SER A 577 33.20 4.30 -13.00
CA SER A 577 33.10 5.53 -12.21
C SER A 577 34.34 5.79 -11.34
N GLY A 578 34.96 4.75 -10.78
CA GLY A 578 36.14 4.92 -9.90
C GLY A 578 37.46 5.03 -10.65
N LEU A 579 37.54 4.58 -11.90
CA LEU A 579 38.76 4.63 -12.72
C LEU A 579 39.21 6.06 -13.02
N ALA A 580 38.26 6.96 -13.28
CA ALA A 580 38.56 8.37 -13.55
C ALA A 580 39.10 9.12 -12.32
N THR A 581 38.83 8.62 -11.11
CA THR A 581 39.02 9.33 -9.85
C THR A 581 39.94 8.58 -8.86
N ASN A 582 40.49 7.44 -9.28
CA ASN A 582 41.21 6.51 -8.41
C ASN A 582 40.41 6.13 -7.15
N GLY A 583 39.18 5.65 -7.36
CA GLY A 583 38.19 5.36 -6.32
C GLY A 583 37.28 6.55 -6.04
N LYS A 584 36.00 6.30 -5.77
CA LYS A 584 34.96 7.33 -5.57
C LYS A 584 33.99 6.92 -4.48
N GLY A 585 33.71 7.83 -3.56
CA GLY A 585 32.80 7.63 -2.43
C GLY A 585 31.72 8.70 -2.37
N ASN A 586 30.49 8.29 -2.05
CA ASN A 586 29.34 9.18 -1.88
C ASN A 586 28.56 8.77 -0.63
N LEU A 587 28.13 9.73 0.17
CA LEU A 587 27.21 9.52 1.29
C LEU A 587 26.10 10.56 1.23
N ILE A 588 24.85 10.12 1.37
CA ILE A 588 23.71 10.99 1.55
C ILE A 588 22.98 10.60 2.82
N ASP A 589 22.73 11.59 3.67
CA ASP A 589 21.93 11.49 4.88
C ASP A 589 20.72 12.41 4.71
N ARG A 590 19.52 11.85 4.80
CA ARG A 590 18.26 12.59 4.71
C ARG A 590 17.40 12.31 5.93
N LYS A 591 17.08 13.39 6.65
CA LYS A 591 16.23 13.36 7.84
C LYS A 591 14.95 14.14 7.58
N THR A 592 13.81 13.52 7.85
CA THR A 592 12.49 14.15 7.74
C THR A 592 11.75 14.04 9.06
N PHE A 593 11.24 15.17 9.55
CA PHE A 593 10.54 15.27 10.83
C PHE A 593 9.22 16.02 10.64
N ASN A 594 8.12 15.29 10.84
CA ASN A 594 6.76 15.73 10.52
C ASN A 594 5.83 15.68 11.75
N PRO A 595 5.95 16.62 12.69
CA PRO A 595 5.04 16.70 13.82
C PRO A 595 3.67 17.21 13.39
N THR A 596 2.62 16.55 13.86
CA THR A 596 1.23 17.00 13.69
C THR A 596 0.50 16.99 15.03
N ILE A 597 -0.30 18.03 15.28
CA ILE A 597 -1.28 18.03 16.35
C ILE A 597 -2.67 18.19 15.76
N GLU A 598 -3.60 17.38 16.25
CA GLU A 598 -4.97 17.36 15.78
C GLU A 598 -5.93 17.30 16.96
N THR A 599 -6.97 18.13 16.90
CA THR A 599 -8.05 18.13 17.88
C THR A 599 -9.38 18.05 17.16
N THR A 600 -10.23 17.13 17.61
CA THR A 600 -11.58 16.92 17.09
C THR A 600 -12.59 16.90 18.21
N VAL A 601 -13.79 17.40 17.91
CA VAL A 601 -14.97 17.34 18.77
C VAL A 601 -16.10 16.76 17.95
N ALA A 602 -16.64 15.61 18.38
CA ALA A 602 -17.74 14.91 17.74
C ALA A 602 -18.93 14.80 18.68
N TYR A 603 -20.16 14.98 18.18
CA TYR A 603 -21.38 14.79 18.95
C TYR A 603 -22.39 13.92 18.19
N ASP A 604 -22.76 12.79 18.78
CA ASP A 604 -23.75 11.85 18.24
C ASP A 604 -25.12 12.04 18.91
N MET A 605 -26.09 12.53 18.15
CA MET A 605 -27.45 12.79 18.59
C MET A 605 -28.43 11.81 17.95
N VAL A 606 -29.25 11.17 18.79
CA VAL A 606 -30.37 10.32 18.37
C VAL A 606 -31.68 11.01 18.75
N LEU A 607 -32.44 11.46 17.75
CA LEU A 607 -33.68 12.22 17.88
C LEU A 607 -34.84 11.42 17.29
N GLY A 608 -35.31 10.42 18.04
CA GLY A 608 -36.37 9.51 17.59
C GLY A 608 -35.90 8.62 16.44
N ARG A 609 -36.34 8.92 15.22
CA ARG A 609 -35.90 8.22 13.99
C ARG A 609 -34.75 8.93 13.26
N SER A 610 -34.38 10.12 13.71
CA SER A 610 -33.27 10.88 13.12
C SER A 610 -31.98 10.61 13.88
N ASN A 611 -30.88 10.38 13.18
CA ASN A 611 -29.54 10.34 13.73
C ASN A 611 -28.71 11.46 13.12
N LEU A 612 -27.95 12.17 13.95
CA LEU A 612 -27.14 13.32 13.56
C LEU A 612 -25.75 13.21 14.21
N ASN A 613 -24.71 13.03 13.40
CA ASN A 613 -23.30 13.09 13.82
C ASN A 613 -22.72 14.43 13.35
N ILE A 614 -22.25 15.24 14.29
CA ILE A 614 -21.54 16.49 13.98
C ILE A 614 -20.09 16.34 14.43
N LEU A 615 -19.14 16.67 13.56
CA LEU A 615 -17.71 16.70 13.84
C LEU A 615 -17.16 18.07 13.47
N VAL A 616 -16.30 18.62 14.32
CA VAL A 616 -15.47 19.78 14.03
C VAL A 616 -14.04 19.50 14.47
N GLY A 617 -13.05 20.04 13.77
CA GLY A 617 -11.67 19.84 14.17
C GLY A 617 -10.69 20.78 13.48
N ASN A 618 -9.45 20.72 13.96
CA ASN A 618 -8.32 21.44 13.39
C ASN A 618 -7.09 20.54 13.33
N THR A 619 -6.24 20.78 12.34
CA THR A 619 -4.95 20.11 12.16
C THR A 619 -3.87 21.17 12.00
N PHE A 620 -2.76 21.03 12.73
CA PHE A 620 -1.52 21.77 12.48
C PHE A 620 -0.42 20.77 12.16
N LEU A 621 0.14 20.86 10.96
CA LEU A 621 1.22 20.03 10.45
C LEU A 621 2.42 20.93 10.13
N SER A 622 3.60 20.52 10.60
CA SER A 622 4.88 21.07 10.16
C SER A 622 5.68 19.94 9.53
N GLU A 623 6.38 20.24 8.43
CA GLU A 623 7.30 19.33 7.77
C GLU A 623 8.66 20.01 7.66
N ARG A 624 9.70 19.31 8.07
CA ARG A 624 11.10 19.71 7.88
C ARG A 624 11.88 18.53 7.32
N SER A 625 12.52 18.74 6.17
CA SER A 625 13.41 17.75 5.56
C SER A 625 14.80 18.37 5.39
N GLU A 626 15.82 17.68 5.89
CA GLU A 626 17.22 18.05 5.80
C GLU A 626 17.95 16.96 5.02
N THR A 627 18.76 17.35 4.03
CA THR A 627 19.57 16.45 3.21
C THR A 627 21.01 16.93 3.24
N ASN A 628 21.91 16.05 3.62
CA ASN A 628 23.35 16.27 3.62
C ASN A 628 23.97 15.31 2.59
N SER A 629 24.77 15.82 1.67
CA SER A 629 25.45 15.05 0.64
C SER A 629 26.96 15.27 0.75
N TYR A 630 27.70 14.18 0.73
CA TYR A 630 29.15 14.15 0.85
C TYR A 630 29.75 13.39 -0.32
N TYR A 631 30.85 13.91 -0.84
CA TYR A 631 31.60 13.36 -1.96
C TYR A 631 33.07 13.22 -1.59
N GLY A 632 33.76 12.23 -2.14
CA GLY A 632 35.22 12.15 -2.06
C GLY A 632 35.80 11.23 -3.13
N GLU A 633 37.07 11.43 -3.47
CA GLU A 633 37.82 10.70 -4.48
C GLU A 633 39.23 10.31 -4.01
N ASN A 634 39.98 9.62 -4.86
CA ASN A 634 41.39 9.26 -4.67
C ASN A 634 41.63 8.46 -3.38
N PHE A 635 41.00 7.29 -3.30
CA PHE A 635 41.06 6.45 -2.11
C PHE A 635 42.38 5.64 -2.05
N PRO A 636 42.92 5.37 -0.85
CA PRO A 636 44.18 4.63 -0.72
C PRO A 636 44.12 3.16 -1.15
N ASN A 637 42.94 2.55 -1.07
CA ASN A 637 42.65 1.20 -1.60
C ASN A 637 41.14 0.99 -1.76
N ASP A 638 40.77 -0.06 -2.47
CA ASP A 638 39.38 -0.37 -2.84
C ASP A 638 38.64 -1.25 -1.82
N ASP A 639 39.35 -1.80 -0.82
CA ASP A 639 38.80 -2.90 -0.01
C ASP A 639 38.48 -2.56 1.44
N THR A 640 39.32 -1.74 2.09
CA THR A 640 39.30 -1.58 3.56
C THR A 640 39.27 -0.12 3.99
N LEU A 641 39.87 0.77 3.19
CA LEU A 641 39.96 2.20 3.48
C LEU A 641 39.01 3.00 2.62
N ILE A 642 37.77 2.54 2.53
CA ILE A 642 36.77 3.08 1.61
C ILE A 642 35.89 4.18 2.23
N GLY A 643 35.87 4.32 3.56
CA GLY A 643 35.05 5.36 4.21
C GLY A 643 35.49 6.77 3.79
N LEU A 644 34.54 7.69 3.64
CA LEU A 644 34.80 9.05 3.13
C LEU A 644 35.92 9.82 3.84
N SER A 645 36.21 9.50 5.10
CA SER A 645 37.34 10.09 5.85
C SER A 645 38.72 9.74 5.28
N TYR A 646 38.81 8.76 4.40
CA TYR A 646 40.05 8.32 3.75
C TYR A 646 40.22 8.87 2.33
N ALA A 647 39.24 9.60 1.80
CA ALA A 647 39.36 10.26 0.50
C ALA A 647 40.61 11.16 0.47
N GLY A 648 41.45 10.98 -0.55
CA GLY A 648 42.70 11.71 -0.70
C GLY A 648 42.50 13.13 -1.25
N GLU A 649 41.43 13.35 -2.01
CA GLU A 649 41.11 14.61 -2.70
C GLU A 649 39.59 14.88 -2.76
N ASP A 650 39.21 16.13 -3.07
CA ASP A 650 37.85 16.61 -3.41
C ASP A 650 36.69 16.22 -2.48
N LEU A 651 36.80 16.59 -1.21
CA LEU A 651 35.67 16.56 -0.27
C LEU A 651 34.67 17.70 -0.55
N SER A 652 33.62 17.41 -1.32
CA SER A 652 32.48 18.34 -1.48
C SER A 652 31.37 18.01 -0.49
N ILE A 653 30.78 19.05 0.11
CA ILE A 653 29.66 18.94 1.05
C ILE A 653 28.53 19.84 0.54
N GLN A 654 27.34 19.27 0.44
CA GLN A 654 26.13 20.03 0.12
C GLN A 654 25.07 19.77 1.19
N GLN A 655 24.38 20.83 1.59
CA GLN A 655 23.27 20.74 2.54
C GLN A 655 22.04 21.45 1.95
N ALA A 656 20.90 20.78 2.02
CA ALA A 656 19.60 21.33 1.64
C ALA A 656 18.60 21.15 2.80
N ILE A 657 17.91 22.23 3.15
CA ILE A 657 16.84 22.23 4.15
C ILE A 657 15.56 22.75 3.50
N THR A 658 14.48 22.01 3.67
CA THR A 658 13.15 22.41 3.21
C THR A 658 12.18 22.37 4.39
N GLU A 659 11.31 23.37 4.46
CA GLU A 659 10.30 23.49 5.51
C GLU A 659 8.96 23.90 4.92
N SER A 660 7.87 23.31 5.44
CA SER A 660 6.52 23.75 5.13
C SER A 660 5.55 23.54 6.28
N THR A 661 4.45 24.29 6.27
CA THR A 661 3.41 24.21 7.30
C THR A 661 2.03 24.21 6.65
N LEU A 662 1.14 23.40 7.20
CA LEU A 662 -0.26 23.33 6.84
C LEU A 662 -1.12 23.52 8.09
N LEU A 663 -1.98 24.53 8.07
CA LEU A 663 -3.00 24.76 9.09
C LEU A 663 -4.37 24.54 8.47
N SER A 664 -5.21 23.77 9.16
CA SER A 664 -6.52 23.40 8.63
C SER A 664 -7.61 23.43 9.68
N PHE A 665 -8.82 23.76 9.24
CA PHE A 665 -10.05 23.66 10.01
C PHE A 665 -11.10 22.92 9.19
N PHE A 666 -11.82 21.98 9.81
CA PHE A 666 -12.79 21.16 9.10
C PHE A 666 -14.03 20.86 9.94
N SER A 667 -15.12 20.54 9.25
CA SER A 667 -16.36 20.08 9.84
C SER A 667 -17.01 19.02 8.97
N ARG A 668 -17.74 18.10 9.61
CA ARG A 668 -18.59 17.10 8.96
C ARG A 668 -19.91 17.00 9.70
N VAL A 669 -20.99 16.90 8.94
CA VAL A 669 -22.34 16.62 9.45
C VAL A 669 -22.88 15.41 8.69
N LEU A 670 -23.23 14.34 9.40
CA LEU A 670 -23.94 13.19 8.85
C LEU A 670 -25.35 13.17 9.43
N TYR A 671 -26.35 13.13 8.57
CA TYR A 671 -27.75 13.04 8.93
C TYR A 671 -28.37 11.79 8.30
N ASP A 672 -29.10 11.06 9.11
CA ASP A 672 -29.85 9.87 8.73
C ASP A 672 -31.28 10.00 9.26
N TYR A 673 -32.26 9.75 8.41
CA TYR A 673 -33.65 9.53 8.81
C TYR A 673 -34.06 8.08 8.59
N ASP A 674 -34.25 7.33 9.68
CA ASP A 674 -34.77 5.96 9.73
C ASP A 674 -33.98 4.94 8.87
N ASN A 675 -32.68 5.22 8.66
CA ASN A 675 -31.79 4.60 7.70
C ASN A 675 -32.32 4.58 6.26
N ARG A 676 -33.25 5.48 5.92
CA ARG A 676 -33.88 5.58 4.60
C ARG A 676 -33.27 6.68 3.75
N TYR A 677 -33.17 7.88 4.33
CA TYR A 677 -32.61 9.05 3.67
C TYR A 677 -31.35 9.47 4.41
N LEU A 678 -30.26 9.54 3.67
CA LEU A 678 -28.92 9.82 4.19
C LEU A 678 -28.44 11.11 3.55
N ILE A 679 -27.90 12.02 4.34
CA ILE A 679 -27.30 13.27 3.87
C ILE A 679 -25.98 13.46 4.59
N SER A 680 -24.93 13.78 3.85
CA SER A 680 -23.64 14.20 4.40
C SER A 680 -23.27 15.59 3.89
N PHE A 681 -22.72 16.40 4.79
CA PHE A 681 -22.03 17.64 4.48
C PHE A 681 -20.62 17.54 5.07
N ALA A 682 -19.62 17.95 4.33
CA ALA A 682 -18.30 18.21 4.90
C ALA A 682 -17.69 19.45 4.28
N GLY A 683 -16.90 20.18 5.07
CA GLY A 683 -16.21 21.38 4.61
C GLY A 683 -14.88 21.50 5.32
N ARG A 684 -13.86 21.92 4.58
CA ARG A 684 -12.51 22.16 5.08
C ARG A 684 -11.94 23.45 4.54
N ILE A 685 -11.14 24.14 5.35
CA ILE A 685 -10.36 25.31 4.95
C ILE A 685 -8.91 25.02 5.30
N ASP A 686 -8.03 25.07 4.30
CA ASP A 686 -6.59 24.80 4.44
C ASP A 686 -5.77 26.05 4.12
N GLY A 687 -4.74 26.30 4.92
CA GLY A 687 -3.74 27.34 4.75
C GLY A 687 -2.35 26.74 4.61
N SER A 688 -1.67 26.94 3.47
CA SER A 688 -0.34 26.39 3.21
C SER A 688 0.72 27.49 3.11
N SER A 689 1.90 27.25 3.70
CA SER A 689 3.05 28.16 3.60
C SER A 689 3.71 28.16 2.22
N LYS A 690 3.40 27.20 1.34
CA LYS A 690 4.02 27.08 0.00
C LYS A 690 3.56 28.16 -0.97
N PHE A 691 2.36 28.72 -0.77
CA PHE A 691 1.79 29.77 -1.63
C PHE A 691 2.18 31.19 -1.20
N GLY A 692 2.14 32.09 -2.18
CA GLY A 692 2.25 33.54 -1.94
C GLY A 692 1.10 34.06 -1.05
N ALA A 693 1.30 35.23 -0.44
CA ALA A 693 0.39 35.78 0.58
C ALA A 693 -1.08 35.87 0.13
N ASN A 694 -1.33 36.08 -1.16
CA ASN A 694 -2.66 36.25 -1.73
C ASN A 694 -3.44 34.94 -1.91
N ASN A 695 -2.76 33.80 -2.00
CA ASN A 695 -3.35 32.50 -2.35
C ASN A 695 -3.18 31.43 -1.26
N ARG A 696 -2.79 31.83 -0.04
CA ARG A 696 -2.47 30.88 1.05
C ARG A 696 -3.61 29.97 1.45
N TRP A 697 -4.86 30.44 1.35
CA TRP A 697 -6.03 29.74 1.88
C TRP A 697 -6.96 29.26 0.77
N ALA A 698 -7.50 28.06 0.92
CA ALA A 698 -8.55 27.50 0.05
C ALA A 698 -9.60 26.73 0.83
N SER A 699 -10.82 26.66 0.29
CA SER A 699 -11.97 25.96 0.88
C SER A 699 -12.41 24.77 0.02
N PHE A 700 -12.78 23.68 0.67
CA PHE A 700 -13.12 22.40 0.05
C PHE A 700 -14.46 21.87 0.60
N PRO A 701 -15.60 22.34 0.07
CA PRO A 701 -16.93 21.85 0.44
C PRO A 701 -17.28 20.54 -0.26
N SER A 702 -18.12 19.73 0.36
CA SER A 702 -18.71 18.52 -0.21
C SER A 702 -20.11 18.23 0.35
N VAL A 703 -20.94 17.61 -0.49
CA VAL A 703 -22.26 17.12 -0.14
C VAL A 703 -22.49 15.73 -0.71
N GLY A 704 -23.14 14.86 0.05
CA GLY A 704 -23.55 13.54 -0.38
C GLY A 704 -24.98 13.24 0.03
N ILE A 705 -25.68 12.49 -0.80
CA ILE A 705 -27.02 11.99 -0.51
C ILE A 705 -27.10 10.50 -0.79
N GLY A 706 -27.89 9.78 0.01
CA GLY A 706 -28.15 8.36 -0.14
C GLY A 706 -29.61 8.04 0.12
N TRP A 707 -30.16 7.10 -0.65
CA TRP A 707 -31.54 6.64 -0.51
C TRP A 707 -31.59 5.11 -0.52
N ASN A 708 -31.91 4.54 0.64
CA ASN A 708 -32.06 3.11 0.85
C ASN A 708 -33.47 2.66 0.43
N ILE A 709 -33.69 2.47 -0.87
CA ILE A 709 -34.99 2.14 -1.47
C ILE A 709 -35.58 0.83 -0.92
N HIS A 710 -34.74 -0.15 -0.57
CA HIS A 710 -35.19 -1.43 0.01
C HIS A 710 -35.94 -1.28 1.34
N ARG A 711 -35.83 -0.12 2.01
CA ARG A 711 -36.58 0.20 3.24
C ARG A 711 -37.90 0.94 2.96
N GLU A 712 -38.24 1.21 1.71
CA GLU A 712 -39.53 1.80 1.33
C GLU A 712 -40.65 0.75 1.35
N LYS A 713 -41.85 1.17 1.75
CA LYS A 713 -43.04 0.28 1.79
C LYS A 713 -43.34 -0.40 0.45
N LEU A 714 -43.02 0.28 -0.66
CA LEU A 714 -43.21 -0.26 -2.01
C LEU A 714 -42.29 -1.45 -2.32
N ALA A 715 -41.12 -1.52 -1.67
CA ALA A 715 -40.12 -2.55 -1.87
C ALA A 715 -40.37 -3.79 -1.00
N GLU A 716 -41.21 -3.71 0.04
CA GLU A 716 -41.57 -4.83 0.92
C GLU A 716 -42.15 -6.04 0.13
N ASN A 717 -42.80 -5.78 -1.01
CA ASN A 717 -43.39 -6.81 -1.86
C ASN A 717 -42.44 -7.35 -2.95
N TRP A 718 -41.22 -6.83 -3.06
CA TRP A 718 -40.27 -7.23 -4.10
C TRP A 718 -39.49 -8.48 -3.66
N SER A 719 -40.13 -9.65 -3.83
CA SER A 719 -39.53 -10.93 -3.48
C SER A 719 -38.16 -11.12 -4.17
N GLY A 720 -37.13 -11.33 -3.36
CA GLY A 720 -35.76 -11.53 -3.85
C GLY A 720 -34.89 -10.27 -3.89
N LEU A 721 -35.40 -9.08 -3.53
CA LEU A 721 -34.56 -7.92 -3.24
C LEU A 721 -34.15 -7.91 -1.76
N ASN A 722 -32.85 -7.82 -1.48
CA ASN A 722 -32.32 -7.76 -0.12
C ASN A 722 -31.79 -6.37 0.22
N PHE A 723 -31.15 -5.71 -0.74
CA PHE A 723 -30.60 -4.37 -0.57
C PHE A 723 -30.71 -3.61 -1.88
N LEU A 724 -31.05 -2.32 -1.79
CA LEU A 724 -31.05 -1.39 -2.90
C LEU A 724 -30.80 0.01 -2.36
N LYS A 725 -29.78 0.66 -2.90
CA LYS A 725 -29.39 2.01 -2.53
C LYS A 725 -28.96 2.81 -3.74
N LEU A 726 -29.47 4.03 -3.84
CA LEU A 726 -28.95 5.05 -4.73
C LEU A 726 -28.14 6.05 -3.91
N ARG A 727 -27.01 6.50 -4.47
CA ARG A 727 -26.18 7.54 -3.86
C ARG A 727 -25.66 8.51 -4.92
N ALA A 728 -25.48 9.75 -4.50
CA ALA A 728 -24.86 10.79 -5.32
C ALA A 728 -24.06 11.73 -4.43
N SER A 729 -22.92 12.21 -4.93
CA SER A 729 -22.11 13.20 -4.21
C SER A 729 -21.45 14.20 -5.14
N ILE A 730 -21.17 15.39 -4.61
CA ILE A 730 -20.37 16.42 -5.26
C ILE A 730 -19.49 17.10 -4.22
N GLY A 731 -18.23 17.35 -4.54
CA GLY A 731 -17.35 18.09 -3.67
C GLY A 731 -16.05 18.51 -4.32
N GLN A 732 -15.29 19.31 -3.59
CA GLN A 732 -14.01 19.85 -4.03
C GLN A 732 -12.86 19.34 -3.16
N SER A 733 -11.70 19.15 -3.79
CA SER A 733 -10.44 18.81 -3.15
C SER A 733 -9.31 19.59 -3.79
N GLY A 734 -8.24 19.86 -3.04
CA GLY A 734 -7.05 20.56 -3.52
C GLY A 734 -5.86 19.63 -3.72
N ASN A 735 -4.82 20.13 -4.39
CA ASN A 735 -3.49 19.51 -4.48
C ASN A 735 -2.39 20.58 -4.24
N VAL A 736 -1.31 20.20 -3.54
CA VAL A 736 -0.18 21.07 -3.12
C VAL A 736 1.19 20.39 -3.24
N THR A 737 1.31 19.46 -4.19
CA THR A 737 2.52 18.66 -4.38
C THR A 737 3.56 19.39 -5.23
N PHE A 738 4.17 20.45 -4.66
CA PHE A 738 5.37 21.11 -5.21
C PHE A 738 6.31 21.54 -4.07
N ASN A 739 7.56 21.86 -4.41
CA ASN A 739 8.57 22.26 -3.42
C ASN A 739 8.19 23.56 -2.68
N PRO A 740 8.59 23.75 -1.42
CA PRO A 740 8.43 25.04 -0.74
C PRO A 740 9.15 26.18 -1.49
N ASN A 741 8.80 27.42 -1.15
CA ASN A 741 9.45 28.65 -1.60
C ASN A 741 9.34 29.01 -3.09
N GLN A 742 8.56 28.27 -3.90
CA GLN A 742 8.36 28.55 -5.33
C GLN A 742 7.63 29.87 -5.61
N SER A 743 7.04 30.49 -4.58
CA SER A 743 6.45 31.83 -4.66
C SER A 743 7.45 32.97 -4.46
N PHE A 744 8.69 32.67 -4.07
CA PHE A 744 9.76 33.65 -3.85
C PHE A 744 10.85 33.53 -4.91
N SER A 745 11.44 34.66 -5.31
CA SER A 745 12.65 34.64 -6.12
C SER A 745 13.84 34.36 -5.20
N LEU A 746 14.59 33.29 -5.48
CA LEU A 746 15.68 32.82 -4.65
C LEU A 746 17.03 33.09 -5.32
N PHE A 747 17.99 33.51 -4.52
CA PHE A 747 19.39 33.72 -4.92
C PHE A 747 20.27 32.82 -4.08
N GLY A 748 21.37 32.33 -4.66
CA GLY A 748 22.33 31.51 -3.93
C GLY A 748 23.69 31.50 -4.60
N ALA A 749 24.66 30.91 -3.89
CA ALA A 749 25.97 30.66 -4.45
C ALA A 749 25.91 29.45 -5.39
N GLN A 750 26.49 29.57 -6.59
CA GLN A 750 26.70 28.43 -7.46
C GLN A 750 27.96 27.68 -6.98
N ASN A 751 27.97 26.34 -7.01
CA ASN A 751 29.16 25.56 -6.67
C ASN A 751 30.15 25.51 -7.85
N GLY A 752 31.44 25.35 -7.55
CA GLY A 752 32.50 25.16 -8.55
C GLY A 752 32.97 26.45 -9.24
N VAL A 753 33.73 26.29 -10.33
CA VAL A 753 34.43 27.39 -11.04
C VAL A 753 33.48 28.48 -11.55
N LEU A 754 32.23 28.11 -11.89
CA LEU A 754 31.20 29.05 -12.37
C LEU A 754 30.61 29.94 -11.26
N GLY A 755 30.74 29.53 -10.00
CA GLY A 755 30.28 30.28 -8.84
C GLY A 755 31.31 31.19 -8.20
N VAL A 756 32.48 31.34 -8.82
CA VAL A 756 33.55 32.20 -8.32
C VAL A 756 33.73 33.37 -9.29
N TYR A 757 33.48 34.59 -8.83
CA TYR A 757 33.71 35.81 -9.58
C TYR A 757 34.83 36.62 -8.92
N ASN A 758 35.92 36.85 -9.64
CA ASN A 758 37.11 37.56 -9.13
C ASN A 758 37.73 36.91 -7.87
N GLY A 759 37.63 35.59 -7.74
CA GLY A 759 38.14 34.84 -6.58
C GLY A 759 37.20 34.82 -5.37
N ASP A 760 36.09 35.56 -5.40
CA ASP A 760 35.04 35.54 -4.38
C ASP A 760 33.85 34.68 -4.81
N THR A 761 33.12 34.12 -3.85
CA THR A 761 31.87 33.41 -4.13
C THR A 761 30.82 34.38 -4.68
N GLY A 762 30.40 34.14 -5.92
CA GLY A 762 29.33 34.88 -6.59
C GLY A 762 27.95 34.42 -6.16
N VAL A 763 26.98 35.33 -6.25
CA VAL A 763 25.56 35.05 -6.02
C VAL A 763 24.82 35.14 -7.34
N VAL A 764 24.05 34.10 -7.66
CA VAL A 764 23.25 33.99 -8.90
C VAL A 764 21.78 33.77 -8.56
N PRO A 765 20.84 34.19 -9.43
CA PRO A 765 19.45 33.79 -9.30
C PRO A 765 19.32 32.28 -9.52
N LEU A 766 18.64 31.58 -8.60
CA LEU A 766 18.41 30.14 -8.67
C LEU A 766 16.97 29.79 -9.09
N VAL A 767 16.00 30.58 -8.65
CA VAL A 767 14.57 30.38 -8.92
C VAL A 767 13.90 31.73 -9.14
N ILE A 768 13.08 31.86 -10.18
CA ILE A 768 12.10 32.96 -10.29
C ILE A 768 10.85 32.55 -9.50
N GLY A 769 10.48 33.38 -8.54
CA GLY A 769 9.26 33.19 -7.77
C GLY A 769 8.02 33.57 -8.57
N ASN A 770 6.97 32.77 -8.41
CA ASN A 770 5.64 33.09 -8.91
C ASN A 770 4.69 33.38 -7.73
N PRO A 771 4.48 34.65 -7.34
CA PRO A 771 3.63 34.99 -6.19
C PRO A 771 2.14 34.69 -6.43
N ASP A 772 1.74 34.52 -7.69
CA ASP A 772 0.36 34.26 -8.11
C ASP A 772 0.02 32.77 -8.20
N LEU A 773 0.95 31.89 -7.80
CA LEU A 773 0.67 30.46 -7.64
C LEU A 773 -0.58 30.25 -6.78
N LYS A 774 -1.50 29.44 -7.29
CA LYS A 774 -2.77 29.11 -6.67
C LYS A 774 -2.97 27.59 -6.61
N TRP A 775 -3.91 27.18 -5.77
CA TRP A 775 -4.30 25.79 -5.57
C TRP A 775 -4.81 25.16 -6.87
N GLU A 776 -4.36 23.94 -7.15
CA GLU A 776 -5.01 23.05 -8.12
C GLU A 776 -6.28 22.50 -7.46
N ILE A 777 -7.46 22.81 -8.02
CA ILE A 777 -8.76 22.45 -7.43
C ILE A 777 -9.46 21.43 -8.32
N THR A 778 -9.75 20.26 -7.76
CA THR A 778 -10.56 19.22 -8.40
C THR A 778 -11.99 19.29 -7.88
N THR A 779 -12.96 19.42 -8.78
CA THR A 779 -14.40 19.25 -8.47
C THR A 779 -14.84 17.87 -8.94
N GLN A 780 -15.33 17.04 -8.03
CA GLN A 780 -15.71 15.67 -8.33
C GLN A 780 -17.20 15.45 -8.10
N LYS A 781 -17.83 14.77 -9.06
CA LYS A 781 -19.22 14.30 -9.04
C LYS A 781 -19.22 12.77 -9.07
N ASP A 782 -20.10 12.17 -8.29
CA ASP A 782 -20.23 10.72 -8.18
C ASP A 782 -21.71 10.33 -8.15
N PHE A 783 -22.05 9.24 -8.84
CA PHE A 783 -23.35 8.58 -8.78
C PHE A 783 -23.13 7.08 -8.63
N GLY A 784 -23.87 6.45 -7.74
CA GLY A 784 -23.75 5.02 -7.45
C GLY A 784 -25.08 4.34 -7.22
N LEU A 785 -25.17 3.11 -7.69
CA LEU A 785 -26.24 2.15 -7.41
C LEU A 785 -25.61 0.92 -6.75
N GLU A 786 -26.06 0.59 -5.54
CA GLU A 786 -25.66 -0.61 -4.82
C GLU A 786 -26.87 -1.53 -4.64
N PHE A 787 -26.66 -2.84 -4.81
CA PHE A 787 -27.73 -3.82 -4.73
C PHE A 787 -27.28 -5.16 -4.15
N ALA A 788 -28.23 -5.86 -3.54
CA ALA A 788 -28.14 -7.27 -3.20
C ALA A 788 -29.46 -7.97 -3.51
N VAL A 789 -29.41 -9.09 -4.22
CA VAL A 789 -30.58 -9.84 -4.69
C VAL A 789 -30.41 -11.34 -4.50
N LEU A 790 -31.51 -12.08 -4.65
CA LEU A 790 -31.59 -13.54 -4.59
C LEU A 790 -31.08 -14.11 -3.25
N ASN A 791 -31.52 -13.52 -2.14
CA ASN A 791 -31.04 -13.85 -0.79
C ASN A 791 -29.53 -13.60 -0.66
N ASN A 792 -29.10 -12.42 -1.10
CA ASN A 792 -27.71 -11.95 -1.10
C ASN A 792 -26.76 -12.78 -1.98
N LYS A 793 -27.24 -13.70 -2.82
CA LYS A 793 -26.37 -14.50 -3.70
C LYS A 793 -25.66 -13.67 -4.75
N ILE A 794 -26.24 -12.54 -5.14
CA ILE A 794 -25.61 -11.58 -6.04
C ILE A 794 -25.61 -10.23 -5.35
N ARG A 795 -24.43 -9.66 -5.20
CA ARG A 795 -24.22 -8.30 -4.68
C ARG A 795 -23.42 -7.50 -5.70
N GLY A 796 -23.65 -6.21 -5.77
CA GLY A 796 -22.87 -5.39 -6.67
C GLY A 796 -23.04 -3.91 -6.48
N GLU A 797 -22.16 -3.19 -7.17
CA GLU A 797 -22.11 -1.74 -7.23
C GLU A 797 -21.87 -1.33 -8.68
N ILE A 798 -22.65 -0.36 -9.16
CA ILE A 798 -22.46 0.31 -10.43
C ILE A 798 -22.25 1.80 -10.13
N GLY A 799 -21.12 2.34 -10.55
CA GLY A 799 -20.73 3.72 -10.30
C GLY A 799 -20.45 4.49 -11.59
N TYR A 800 -20.66 5.79 -11.54
CA TYR A 800 -20.18 6.76 -12.51
C TYR A 800 -19.53 7.93 -11.78
N TYR A 801 -18.38 8.39 -12.28
CA TYR A 801 -17.69 9.55 -11.71
C TYR A 801 -17.22 10.51 -12.80
N GLN A 802 -17.08 11.77 -12.41
CA GLN A 802 -16.39 12.81 -13.18
C GLN A 802 -15.59 13.71 -12.23
N LYS A 803 -14.29 13.89 -12.50
CA LYS A 803 -13.38 14.80 -11.81
C LYS A 803 -12.98 15.88 -12.80
N ASP A 804 -13.26 17.14 -12.50
CA ASP A 804 -12.83 18.29 -13.29
C ASP A 804 -11.76 19.04 -12.47
N THR A 805 -10.50 19.00 -12.90
CA THR A 805 -9.39 19.71 -12.25
C THR A 805 -9.11 21.02 -12.97
N LYS A 806 -9.07 22.12 -12.22
CA LYS A 806 -8.73 23.44 -12.74
C LYS A 806 -7.36 23.87 -12.28
N ASP A 807 -6.70 24.64 -13.15
CA ASP A 807 -5.42 25.29 -12.88
C ASP A 807 -4.30 24.30 -12.49
N VAL A 808 -4.23 23.18 -13.21
CA VAL A 808 -3.19 22.15 -13.04
C VAL A 808 -1.81 22.78 -13.12
N LEU A 809 -0.95 22.45 -12.16
CA LEU A 809 0.40 23.01 -12.08
C LEU A 809 1.34 22.30 -13.07
N TYR A 810 2.27 23.06 -13.65
CA TYR A 810 3.33 22.55 -14.53
C TYR A 810 4.64 23.34 -14.42
N GLN A 811 5.77 22.65 -14.55
CA GLN A 811 7.10 23.26 -14.63
C GLN A 811 7.32 23.70 -16.06
N THR A 812 7.11 24.99 -16.31
CA THR A 812 7.24 25.59 -17.63
C THR A 812 8.69 25.93 -17.93
N GLU A 813 9.20 25.49 -19.07
CA GLU A 813 10.51 25.90 -19.57
C GLU A 813 10.49 27.37 -20.03
N LEU A 814 11.53 28.11 -19.66
CA LEU A 814 11.72 29.49 -20.08
C LEU A 814 12.65 29.53 -21.30
N PRO A 815 12.48 30.51 -22.22
CA PRO A 815 13.44 30.72 -23.29
C PRO A 815 14.84 30.90 -22.73
N SER A 816 15.86 30.30 -23.36
CA SER A 816 17.24 30.35 -22.86
C SER A 816 17.78 31.80 -22.77
N SER A 817 17.21 32.74 -23.54
CA SER A 817 17.51 34.18 -23.44
C SER A 817 17.14 34.81 -22.09
N SER A 818 16.28 34.17 -21.29
CA SER A 818 15.92 34.61 -19.94
C SER A 818 17.04 34.39 -18.91
N GLY A 819 18.04 33.56 -19.22
CA GLY A 819 19.13 33.19 -18.30
C GLY A 819 18.72 32.20 -17.21
N LEU A 820 17.48 31.68 -17.25
CA LEU A 820 16.94 30.68 -16.33
C LEU A 820 16.22 29.59 -17.12
N THR A 821 16.04 28.42 -16.50
CA THR A 821 15.58 27.22 -17.21
C THR A 821 14.07 27.02 -17.12
N SER A 822 13.43 27.30 -15.98
CA SER A 822 12.00 27.01 -15.79
C SER A 822 11.34 27.78 -14.64
N VAL A 823 10.01 27.81 -14.64
CA VAL A 823 9.15 28.36 -13.56
C VAL A 823 7.88 27.53 -13.42
N ILE A 824 7.35 27.38 -12.21
CA ILE A 824 6.06 26.70 -12.00
C ILE A 824 4.91 27.66 -12.34
N THR A 825 4.00 27.20 -13.20
CA THR A 825 2.80 27.95 -13.59
C THR A 825 1.55 27.05 -13.57
N ASN A 826 0.36 27.66 -13.59
CA ASN A 826 -0.89 26.94 -13.82
C ASN A 826 -1.09 26.76 -15.34
N LEU A 827 -0.86 25.53 -15.83
CA LEU A 827 -0.85 25.14 -17.24
C LEU A 827 -2.22 25.09 -17.88
N GLY A 828 -3.24 24.56 -17.18
CA GLY A 828 -4.51 24.24 -17.82
C GLY A 828 -5.53 23.54 -16.94
N ASP A 829 -6.59 23.04 -17.57
CA ASP A 829 -7.68 22.29 -16.92
C ASP A 829 -7.74 20.86 -17.48
N THR A 830 -7.95 19.86 -16.62
CA THR A 830 -8.08 18.45 -16.99
C THR A 830 -9.40 17.84 -16.53
N GLN A 831 -9.82 16.75 -17.14
CA GLN A 831 -11.02 16.00 -16.76
C GLN A 831 -10.72 14.50 -16.71
N ASN A 832 -11.17 13.82 -15.67
CA ASN A 832 -11.25 12.36 -15.60
C ASN A 832 -12.71 11.92 -15.49
N LYS A 833 -13.12 10.91 -16.25
CA LYS A 833 -14.45 10.31 -16.08
C LYS A 833 -14.43 8.81 -16.34
N GLY A 834 -15.38 8.11 -15.73
CA GLY A 834 -15.47 6.68 -15.94
C GLY A 834 -16.64 6.01 -15.24
N TYR A 835 -16.80 4.74 -15.58
CA TYR A 835 -17.73 3.81 -14.97
C TYR A 835 -16.97 2.80 -14.11
N GLU A 836 -17.62 2.34 -13.05
CA GLU A 836 -17.10 1.33 -12.13
C GLU A 836 -18.17 0.24 -11.96
N LEU A 837 -17.75 -1.02 -12.02
CA LEU A 837 -18.59 -2.18 -11.79
C LEU A 837 -17.90 -3.09 -10.79
N SER A 838 -18.64 -3.50 -9.76
CA SER A 838 -18.23 -4.57 -8.85
C SER A 838 -19.39 -5.55 -8.70
N LEU A 839 -19.10 -6.84 -8.83
CA LEU A 839 -20.05 -7.93 -8.69
C LEU A 839 -19.45 -9.01 -7.81
N ASN A 840 -20.24 -9.51 -6.88
CA ASN A 840 -19.90 -10.64 -6.02
C ASN A 840 -21.02 -11.68 -6.12
N PHE A 841 -20.63 -12.92 -6.36
CA PHE A 841 -21.50 -14.06 -6.50
C PHE A 841 -21.17 -15.10 -5.43
N ASP A 842 -22.11 -15.39 -4.54
CA ASP A 842 -22.07 -16.55 -3.66
C ASP A 842 -22.69 -17.75 -4.39
N ILE A 843 -21.87 -18.39 -5.24
CA ILE A 843 -22.31 -19.48 -6.12
C ILE A 843 -22.78 -20.67 -5.30
N VAL A 844 -21.98 -21.08 -4.32
CA VAL A 844 -22.32 -22.16 -3.38
C VAL A 844 -22.04 -21.67 -1.97
N ASN A 845 -23.00 -21.82 -1.07
CA ASN A 845 -22.78 -21.55 0.35
C ASN A 845 -23.44 -22.65 1.18
N THR A 846 -22.68 -23.72 1.43
CA THR A 846 -23.11 -24.86 2.25
C THR A 846 -22.13 -25.10 3.39
N LYS A 847 -22.46 -26.01 4.31
CA LYS A 847 -21.59 -26.40 5.43
C LYS A 847 -20.21 -26.88 5.00
N TYR A 848 -20.13 -27.66 3.92
CA TYR A 848 -18.89 -28.32 3.50
C TYR A 848 -18.23 -27.66 2.29
N LEU A 849 -19.00 -26.96 1.46
CA LEU A 849 -18.54 -26.34 0.23
C LEU A 849 -19.02 -24.89 0.20
N ARG A 850 -18.09 -23.95 0.11
CA ARG A 850 -18.36 -22.53 -0.14
C ARG A 850 -17.58 -22.11 -1.37
N TRP A 851 -18.25 -21.48 -2.33
CA TRP A 851 -17.63 -20.94 -3.53
C TRP A 851 -18.15 -19.53 -3.77
N ASN A 852 -17.23 -18.57 -3.71
CA ASN A 852 -17.47 -17.17 -3.99
C ASN A 852 -16.66 -16.74 -5.21
N LEU A 853 -17.27 -15.91 -6.06
CA LEU A 853 -16.64 -15.30 -7.22
C LEU A 853 -16.84 -13.78 -7.16
N ASN A 854 -15.75 -13.03 -7.21
CA ASN A 854 -15.74 -11.57 -7.31
C ASN A 854 -15.24 -11.17 -8.70
N PHE A 855 -15.89 -10.15 -9.24
CA PHE A 855 -15.52 -9.52 -10.49
C PHE A 855 -15.57 -8.01 -10.29
N ASN A 856 -14.55 -7.30 -10.74
CA ASN A 856 -14.58 -5.86 -10.85
C ASN A 856 -14.02 -5.40 -12.19
N ALA A 857 -14.52 -4.26 -12.66
CA ALA A 857 -14.10 -3.57 -13.87
C ALA A 857 -14.25 -2.07 -13.68
N ALA A 858 -13.36 -1.29 -14.30
CA ALA A 858 -13.47 0.16 -14.34
C ALA A 858 -12.87 0.74 -15.61
N THR A 859 -13.37 1.92 -15.98
CA THR A 859 -12.78 2.78 -17.02
C THR A 859 -12.21 4.03 -16.35
N ALA A 860 -11.10 4.57 -16.85
CA ALA A 860 -10.60 5.87 -16.40
C ALA A 860 -10.05 6.65 -17.61
N LYS A 861 -10.89 7.52 -18.19
CA LYS A 861 -10.52 8.33 -19.35
C LYS A 861 -10.14 9.73 -18.88
N SER A 862 -8.88 10.09 -19.05
CA SER A 862 -8.35 11.42 -18.70
C SER A 862 -8.26 12.28 -19.96
N LYS A 863 -8.57 13.57 -19.88
CA LYS A 863 -8.52 14.51 -21.01
C LYS A 863 -7.94 15.86 -20.62
N LEU A 864 -7.23 16.51 -21.54
CA LEU A 864 -6.91 17.93 -21.42
C LEU A 864 -8.09 18.76 -21.94
N ILE A 865 -8.68 19.59 -21.09
CA ILE A 865 -9.85 20.41 -21.45
C ILE A 865 -9.43 21.79 -21.94
N ARG A 866 -8.41 22.36 -21.31
CA ARG A 866 -7.91 23.70 -21.65
C ARG A 866 -6.41 23.76 -21.39
N LEU A 867 -5.69 24.34 -22.33
CA LEU A 867 -4.29 24.72 -22.24
C LEU A 867 -4.21 26.25 -22.12
N ASN A 868 -3.27 26.76 -21.34
CA ASN A 868 -3.02 28.19 -21.26
C ASN A 868 -2.51 28.70 -22.63
N THR A 869 -3.09 29.80 -23.12
CA THR A 869 -2.82 30.37 -24.44
C THR A 869 -1.36 30.75 -24.65
N THR A 870 -0.59 30.98 -23.59
CA THR A 870 0.86 31.21 -23.68
C THR A 870 1.63 30.00 -24.22
N TYR A 871 1.06 28.80 -24.10
CA TYR A 871 1.66 27.53 -24.53
C TYR A 871 0.92 26.88 -25.70
N GLN A 872 -0.09 27.55 -26.25
CA GLN A 872 -0.68 27.17 -27.53
C GLN A 872 0.25 27.69 -28.62
N ASP A 873 0.52 26.88 -29.64
CA ASP A 873 1.20 27.40 -30.83
C ASP A 873 0.31 28.41 -31.58
N GLU A 874 0.88 29.08 -32.59
CA GLU A 874 0.20 30.11 -33.39
C GLU A 874 -1.02 29.58 -34.19
N PHE A 875 -1.19 28.25 -34.27
CA PHE A 875 -2.29 27.54 -34.94
C PHE A 875 -3.30 26.92 -33.96
N GLY A 876 -3.13 27.13 -32.64
CA GLY A 876 -3.95 26.51 -31.60
C GLY A 876 -3.69 25.01 -31.40
N GLY A 877 -2.49 24.54 -31.79
CA GLY A 877 -2.04 23.16 -31.62
C GLY A 877 -1.58 22.82 -30.20
N GLY A 878 -1.29 21.53 -30.00
CA GLY A 878 -0.91 20.94 -28.72
C GLY A 878 0.54 21.22 -28.30
N VAL A 879 0.91 20.79 -27.10
CA VAL A 879 2.27 20.93 -26.56
C VAL A 879 2.88 19.55 -26.27
N THR A 880 4.14 19.35 -26.62
CA THR A 880 4.90 18.15 -26.22
C THR A 880 5.58 18.40 -24.88
N LEU A 881 5.21 17.65 -23.86
CA LEU A 881 5.78 17.74 -22.52
C LEU A 881 6.30 16.36 -22.12
N GLY A 882 7.60 16.25 -21.77
CA GLY A 882 8.20 14.96 -21.38
C GLY A 882 8.15 13.88 -22.47
N GLY A 883 7.96 14.25 -23.74
CA GLY A 883 7.80 13.32 -24.86
C GLY A 883 6.37 12.84 -25.10
N LEU A 884 5.38 13.26 -24.30
CA LEU A 884 3.96 13.03 -24.59
C LEU A 884 3.34 14.26 -25.23
N TYR A 885 2.42 14.01 -26.17
CA TYR A 885 1.68 15.07 -26.86
C TYR A 885 0.37 15.38 -26.11
N PHE A 886 0.16 16.66 -25.79
CA PHE A 886 -1.02 17.16 -25.11
C PHE A 886 -1.78 18.11 -26.01
N LYS A 887 -3.04 17.82 -26.27
CA LYS A 887 -3.90 18.66 -27.11
C LYS A 887 -5.26 18.83 -26.46
N GLU A 888 -5.82 20.03 -26.55
CA GLU A 888 -7.16 20.29 -26.03
C GLU A 888 -8.19 19.35 -26.68
N GLY A 889 -9.05 18.75 -25.86
CA GLY A 889 -10.07 17.79 -26.28
C GLY A 889 -9.59 16.33 -26.34
N GLU A 890 -8.28 16.11 -26.35
CA GLU A 890 -7.66 14.80 -26.49
C GLU A 890 -7.35 14.13 -25.14
N PRO A 891 -7.17 12.79 -25.12
CA PRO A 891 -6.72 12.06 -23.94
C PRO A 891 -5.38 12.55 -23.39
N LEU A 892 -5.16 12.37 -22.08
CA LEU A 892 -3.82 12.58 -21.52
C LEU A 892 -2.94 11.38 -21.88
N GLY A 893 -1.76 11.62 -22.45
CA GLY A 893 -0.78 10.58 -22.76
C GLY A 893 -0.97 9.89 -24.11
N LEU A 894 -0.93 10.69 -25.17
CA LEU A 894 -0.86 10.19 -26.54
C LEU A 894 0.59 9.91 -26.95
N ILE A 895 0.79 8.79 -27.65
CA ILE A 895 2.06 8.49 -28.31
C ILE A 895 1.99 9.13 -29.71
N LYS A 896 2.83 10.14 -29.96
CA LYS A 896 2.97 10.80 -31.26
C LYS A 896 4.23 10.27 -31.95
N GLY A 897 4.10 9.79 -33.18
CA GLY A 897 5.17 9.13 -33.93
C GLY A 897 4.83 8.95 -35.40
N TYR A 898 5.72 8.31 -36.17
CA TYR A 898 5.52 8.07 -37.60
C TYR A 898 4.54 6.90 -37.85
N VAL A 899 3.83 6.95 -38.96
CA VAL A 899 2.97 5.85 -39.41
C VAL A 899 3.77 4.93 -40.31
N ALA A 900 4.01 3.70 -39.87
CA ALA A 900 4.64 2.68 -40.69
C ALA A 900 3.61 1.97 -41.58
N ASN A 901 3.78 2.06 -42.89
CA ASN A 901 3.02 1.35 -43.93
C ASN A 901 3.70 0.02 -44.31
N GLY A 902 4.25 -0.68 -43.31
CA GLY A 902 5.04 -1.90 -43.50
C GLY A 902 6.50 -1.61 -43.85
N LEU A 903 7.10 -2.52 -44.63
CA LEU A 903 8.46 -2.40 -45.15
C LEU A 903 8.42 -2.14 -46.65
N PHE A 904 9.42 -1.45 -47.20
CA PHE A 904 9.58 -1.32 -48.64
C PHE A 904 9.75 -2.70 -49.29
N GLU A 905 8.91 -3.01 -50.27
CA GLU A 905 8.89 -4.34 -50.90
C GLU A 905 9.91 -4.47 -52.04
N SER A 906 10.21 -3.37 -52.74
CA SER A 906 11.07 -3.37 -53.92
C SER A 906 11.75 -2.02 -54.18
N GLN A 907 12.83 -2.04 -54.96
CA GLN A 907 13.53 -0.82 -55.38
C GLN A 907 12.66 0.03 -56.31
N GLU A 908 11.83 -0.59 -57.15
CA GLU A 908 10.89 0.11 -58.04
C GLU A 908 9.92 0.99 -57.25
N GLN A 909 9.42 0.51 -56.11
CA GLN A 909 8.57 1.31 -55.22
C GLN A 909 9.29 2.57 -54.73
N ILE A 910 10.55 2.45 -54.34
CA ILE A 910 11.37 3.55 -53.81
C ILE A 910 11.69 4.55 -54.93
N ASP A 911 12.07 4.07 -56.11
CA ASP A 911 12.40 4.91 -57.26
C ASP A 911 11.18 5.74 -57.70
N VAL A 912 9.99 5.14 -57.76
CA VAL A 912 8.75 5.85 -58.08
C VAL A 912 8.42 6.93 -57.05
N LEU A 913 8.64 6.66 -55.76
CA LEU A 913 8.41 7.67 -54.71
C LEU A 913 9.42 8.82 -54.81
N ASN A 914 10.70 8.51 -55.02
CA ASN A 914 11.77 9.50 -55.21
C ASN A 914 11.53 10.38 -56.44
N GLU A 915 11.03 9.84 -57.55
CA GLU A 915 10.67 10.62 -58.75
C GLU A 915 9.59 11.68 -58.48
N ASN A 916 8.72 11.44 -57.50
CA ASN A 916 7.62 12.35 -57.14
C ASN A 916 7.98 13.30 -55.99
N ALA A 917 9.12 13.10 -55.31
CA ALA A 917 9.55 13.90 -54.19
C ALA A 917 10.18 15.24 -54.64
N PRO A 918 9.97 16.36 -53.92
CA PRO A 918 10.47 17.69 -54.29
C PRO A 918 11.99 17.73 -54.50
N ASP A 919 12.74 17.09 -53.60
CA ASP A 919 14.21 17.04 -53.63
C ASP A 919 14.74 15.71 -54.21
N GLY A 920 13.87 14.91 -54.84
CA GLY A 920 14.21 13.62 -55.44
C GLY A 920 14.44 12.49 -54.43
N VAL A 921 14.06 12.71 -53.17
CA VAL A 921 14.21 11.75 -52.06
C VAL A 921 12.93 11.73 -51.25
N TYR A 922 12.15 10.66 -51.35
CA TYR A 922 10.94 10.50 -50.56
C TYR A 922 11.27 10.30 -49.08
N GLN A 923 12.26 9.44 -48.79
CA GLN A 923 12.64 9.07 -47.44
C GLN A 923 14.07 8.54 -47.49
N GLY A 924 15.05 9.31 -47.01
CA GLY A 924 16.47 8.93 -46.91
C GLY A 924 17.17 8.55 -48.23
N THR A 925 18.38 9.03 -48.47
CA THR A 925 19.12 8.69 -49.72
C THR A 925 19.63 7.24 -49.80
N LEU A 926 19.66 6.51 -48.69
CA LEU A 926 20.14 5.11 -48.60
C LEU A 926 19.00 4.11 -48.32
N THR A 927 17.76 4.53 -48.51
CA THR A 927 16.60 3.66 -48.32
C THR A 927 16.59 2.54 -49.36
N SER A 928 16.30 1.32 -48.93
CA SER A 928 16.26 0.15 -49.81
C SER A 928 15.19 -0.85 -49.35
N PRO A 929 14.88 -1.90 -50.14
CA PRO A 929 13.90 -2.91 -49.75
C PRO A 929 14.20 -3.50 -48.36
N GLY A 930 13.16 -3.71 -47.57
CA GLY A 930 13.23 -4.15 -46.17
C GLY A 930 13.36 -3.02 -45.14
N ASP A 931 13.59 -1.77 -45.55
CA ASP A 931 13.49 -0.61 -44.66
C ASP A 931 12.03 -0.26 -44.34
N ILE A 932 11.79 0.39 -43.20
CA ILE A 932 10.42 0.81 -42.82
C ILE A 932 9.92 1.88 -43.79
N TYR A 933 8.72 1.69 -44.33
CA TYR A 933 8.05 2.67 -45.18
C TYR A 933 7.17 3.59 -44.34
N TYR A 934 7.51 4.89 -44.22
CA TYR A 934 6.68 5.86 -43.49
C TYR A 934 5.70 6.56 -44.43
N ALA A 935 4.50 6.87 -43.93
CA ALA A 935 3.51 7.64 -44.67
C ALA A 935 3.84 9.14 -44.65
N ASP A 936 3.84 9.76 -45.82
CA ASP A 936 3.70 11.21 -46.02
C ASP A 936 2.26 11.61 -45.64
N LEU A 937 2.10 12.45 -44.62
CA LEU A 937 0.80 12.84 -44.08
C LEU A 937 0.33 14.23 -44.55
N ASP A 938 1.23 15.10 -45.01
CA ASP A 938 0.86 16.43 -45.51
C ASP A 938 0.79 16.51 -47.05
N GLY A 939 1.24 15.45 -47.73
CA GLY A 939 1.11 15.23 -49.16
C GLY A 939 2.10 16.04 -49.99
N ASP A 940 3.22 16.47 -49.40
CA ASP A 940 4.25 17.23 -50.11
C ASP A 940 5.18 16.36 -50.97
N GLY A 941 5.05 15.02 -50.87
CA GLY A 941 5.80 14.05 -51.65
C GLY A 941 7.07 13.55 -50.97
N GLU A 942 7.33 13.92 -49.72
CA GLU A 942 8.45 13.42 -48.92
C GLU A 942 8.03 13.14 -47.45
N VAL A 943 8.91 12.54 -46.67
CA VAL A 943 8.71 12.37 -45.23
C VAL A 943 9.69 13.28 -44.50
N THR A 944 9.15 14.26 -43.77
CA THR A 944 9.90 15.23 -43.01
C THR A 944 10.54 14.60 -41.77
N TYR A 945 11.83 14.89 -41.55
CA TYR A 945 12.58 14.44 -40.37
C TYR A 945 13.22 15.59 -39.60
N SER A 946 13.16 15.57 -38.26
CA SER A 946 13.95 16.43 -37.38
C SER A 946 14.39 15.69 -36.13
N SER A 947 15.63 15.91 -35.71
CA SER A 947 16.16 15.48 -34.41
C SER A 947 15.87 16.48 -33.27
N PHE A 948 15.35 17.66 -33.58
CA PHE A 948 15.20 18.77 -32.63
C PHE A 948 13.75 19.22 -32.42
N ASN A 949 12.85 18.89 -33.36
CA ASN A 949 11.44 19.26 -33.27
C ASN A 949 10.55 18.02 -33.15
N SER A 950 9.68 18.00 -32.14
CA SER A 950 8.70 16.93 -31.89
C SER A 950 7.35 17.18 -32.57
N ASP A 951 7.18 18.33 -33.21
CA ASP A 951 5.98 18.73 -33.94
C ASP A 951 6.30 18.89 -35.42
N LEU A 952 6.38 17.75 -36.11
CA LEU A 952 6.60 17.64 -37.55
C LEU A 952 5.28 17.32 -38.25
N PRO A 953 5.11 17.73 -39.52
CA PRO A 953 3.89 17.49 -40.27
C PRO A 953 3.54 15.99 -40.42
N ASP A 954 4.56 15.13 -40.57
CA ASP A 954 4.39 13.68 -40.75
C ASP A 954 4.24 12.85 -39.46
N LEU A 955 4.04 13.53 -38.33
CA LEU A 955 3.79 12.87 -37.06
C LEU A 955 2.30 12.91 -36.70
N GLN A 956 1.74 11.75 -36.39
CA GLN A 956 0.37 11.65 -35.86
C GLN A 956 0.33 10.84 -34.57
N THR A 957 -0.84 10.82 -33.92
CA THR A 957 -1.10 9.93 -32.80
C THR A 957 -1.14 8.48 -33.29
N ILE A 958 -0.24 7.65 -32.77
CA ILE A 958 -0.07 6.24 -33.17
C ILE A 958 -0.42 5.25 -32.04
N GLY A 959 -0.79 5.74 -30.85
CA GLY A 959 -1.25 4.90 -29.74
C GLY A 959 -1.66 5.71 -28.51
N SER A 960 -2.32 5.04 -27.57
CA SER A 960 -2.74 5.62 -26.29
C SER A 960 -2.32 4.76 -25.11
N ILE A 961 -1.75 5.39 -24.08
CA ILE A 961 -1.25 4.67 -22.90
C ILE A 961 -2.34 4.35 -21.87
N GLU A 962 -3.52 4.96 -22.03
CA GLU A 962 -4.64 4.77 -21.10
C GLU A 962 -5.47 3.55 -21.51
N PRO A 963 -5.69 2.58 -20.62
CA PRO A 963 -6.56 1.45 -20.93
C PRO A 963 -8.02 1.90 -21.06
N ASP A 964 -8.74 1.30 -22.00
CA ASP A 964 -10.18 1.50 -22.12
C ASP A 964 -10.91 0.98 -20.89
N PHE A 965 -10.49 -0.19 -20.38
CA PHE A 965 -10.95 -0.74 -19.11
C PHE A 965 -9.94 -1.71 -18.48
N PHE A 966 -10.02 -1.84 -17.16
CA PHE A 966 -9.16 -2.72 -16.36
C PHE A 966 -9.92 -3.25 -15.15
N GLY A 967 -9.42 -4.31 -14.52
CA GLY A 967 -10.06 -4.86 -13.34
C GLY A 967 -9.43 -6.16 -12.83
N GLY A 968 -10.19 -6.86 -12.00
CA GLY A 968 -9.77 -8.11 -11.39
C GLY A 968 -10.90 -9.12 -11.19
N ILE A 969 -10.50 -10.38 -11.09
CA ILE A 969 -11.35 -11.54 -10.88
C ILE A 969 -10.76 -12.33 -9.73
N ASN A 970 -11.57 -12.63 -8.71
CA ASN A 970 -11.14 -13.44 -7.56
C ASN A 970 -12.13 -14.57 -7.31
N SER A 971 -11.67 -15.82 -7.31
CA SER A 971 -12.48 -17.01 -7.03
C SER A 971 -11.96 -17.71 -5.78
N THR A 972 -12.82 -17.85 -4.77
CA THR A 972 -12.48 -18.52 -3.51
C THR A 972 -13.37 -19.73 -3.30
N LEU A 973 -12.77 -20.92 -3.28
CA LEU A 973 -13.41 -22.20 -3.02
C LEU A 973 -12.92 -22.75 -1.69
N ASN A 974 -13.83 -23.05 -0.76
CA ASN A 974 -13.51 -23.71 0.50
C ASN A 974 -14.23 -25.05 0.57
N TYR A 975 -13.48 -26.12 0.84
CA TYR A 975 -14.00 -27.47 1.00
C TYR A 975 -13.39 -28.18 2.21
N LYS A 976 -14.20 -28.44 3.25
CA LYS A 976 -13.81 -29.20 4.46
C LYS A 976 -12.42 -28.84 5.04
N GLY A 977 -12.11 -27.54 5.15
CA GLY A 977 -10.84 -27.05 5.69
C GLY A 977 -9.74 -26.81 4.64
N MET A 978 -9.90 -27.32 3.42
CA MET A 978 -9.10 -26.91 2.25
C MET A 978 -9.67 -25.61 1.67
N SER A 979 -8.79 -24.73 1.21
CA SER A 979 -9.13 -23.51 0.47
C SER A 979 -8.35 -23.47 -0.84
N LEU A 980 -9.01 -23.10 -1.93
CA LEU A 980 -8.40 -22.77 -3.21
C LEU A 980 -8.81 -21.33 -3.55
N ASN A 981 -7.83 -20.44 -3.64
CA ASN A 981 -8.04 -19.08 -4.08
C ASN A 981 -7.31 -18.84 -5.41
N VAL A 982 -7.98 -18.23 -6.37
CA VAL A 982 -7.41 -17.84 -7.66
C VAL A 982 -7.74 -16.38 -7.91
N PHE A 983 -6.69 -15.56 -8.06
CA PHE A 983 -6.82 -14.15 -8.38
C PHE A 983 -6.17 -13.84 -9.73
N ALA A 984 -6.89 -13.08 -10.56
CA ALA A 984 -6.44 -12.64 -11.87
C ALA A 984 -6.73 -11.15 -12.06
N ASN A 985 -5.86 -10.43 -12.77
CA ASN A 985 -6.08 -9.06 -13.20
C ASN A 985 -5.96 -8.94 -14.72
N TYR A 986 -6.57 -7.91 -15.28
CA TYR A 986 -6.57 -7.66 -16.72
C TYR A 986 -6.58 -6.16 -17.04
N SER A 987 -6.04 -5.82 -18.21
CA SER A 987 -6.04 -4.49 -18.82
C SER A 987 -6.29 -4.63 -20.31
N VAL A 988 -7.13 -3.78 -20.88
CA VAL A 988 -7.54 -3.84 -22.30
C VAL A 988 -7.64 -2.43 -22.89
N GLY A 989 -7.13 -2.26 -24.11
CA GLY A 989 -7.24 -1.06 -24.93
C GLY A 989 -6.07 -0.08 -24.79
N ASN A 990 -5.06 -0.38 -23.97
CA ASN A 990 -3.84 0.43 -23.88
C ASN A 990 -2.77 -0.07 -24.87
N ASP A 991 -1.90 0.85 -25.28
CA ASP A 991 -0.76 0.60 -26.15
C ASP A 991 0.57 0.81 -25.40
N ILE A 992 1.59 0.06 -25.82
CA ILE A 992 2.94 0.09 -25.25
C ILE A 992 3.95 0.31 -26.37
N TYR A 993 4.89 1.23 -26.14
CA TYR A 993 6.05 1.38 -27.02
C TYR A 993 7.12 0.33 -26.68
N TRP A 994 7.37 -0.61 -27.59
CA TRP A 994 8.41 -1.63 -27.43
C TRP A 994 9.78 -1.11 -27.89
N ALA A 995 10.39 -0.27 -27.04
CA ALA A 995 11.68 0.37 -27.32
C ALA A 995 12.85 -0.63 -27.41
N ALA A 996 12.84 -1.68 -26.59
CA ALA A 996 13.81 -2.76 -26.66
C ALA A 996 13.83 -3.44 -28.03
N GLY A 997 12.65 -3.70 -28.58
CA GLY A 997 12.50 -4.20 -29.94
C GLY A 997 13.03 -3.21 -30.97
N SER A 998 12.59 -1.94 -30.90
CA SER A 998 13.10 -0.88 -31.80
C SER A 998 14.63 -0.80 -31.81
N ASN A 999 15.27 -0.87 -30.64
CA ASN A 999 16.72 -0.86 -30.50
C ASN A 999 17.39 -2.15 -31.01
N SER A 1000 16.72 -3.30 -30.97
CA SER A 1000 17.27 -4.58 -31.47
C SER A 1000 17.50 -4.60 -32.99
N TYR A 1001 16.88 -3.66 -33.72
CA TYR A 1001 17.07 -3.48 -35.17
C TYR A 1001 17.79 -2.16 -35.50
N SER A 1002 18.31 -1.46 -34.49
CA SER A 1002 19.07 -0.23 -34.65
C SER A 1002 20.58 -0.48 -34.59
N TYR A 1003 21.29 0.05 -35.58
CA TYR A 1003 22.75 0.04 -35.63
C TYR A 1003 23.30 1.48 -35.77
N THR A 1004 22.71 2.40 -35.00
CA THR A 1004 23.04 3.83 -34.97
C THR A 1004 24.17 4.16 -33.98
N SER A 1005 24.79 5.32 -34.17
CA SER A 1005 25.88 5.88 -33.35
C SER A 1005 25.64 5.78 -31.85
N GLY A 1006 26.57 5.16 -31.12
CA GLY A 1006 26.57 4.99 -29.67
C GLY A 1006 26.43 3.54 -29.19
N ASN A 1007 25.95 2.62 -30.04
CA ASN A 1007 25.91 1.18 -29.75
C ASN A 1007 26.05 0.33 -31.03
N GLU A 1008 26.89 0.79 -31.96
CA GLU A 1008 27.06 0.21 -33.30
C GLU A 1008 27.72 -1.17 -33.26
N GLN A 1009 28.31 -1.59 -32.15
CA GLN A 1009 28.98 -2.88 -32.00
C GLN A 1009 28.33 -3.71 -30.88
N GLY A 1010 27.18 -3.29 -30.36
CA GLY A 1010 26.56 -4.01 -29.27
C GLY A 1010 25.81 -5.23 -29.74
N ASN A 1011 25.76 -6.26 -28.91
CA ASN A 1011 24.88 -7.40 -29.09
C ASN A 1011 23.41 -6.96 -29.20
N LYS A 1012 22.59 -7.84 -29.78
CA LYS A 1012 21.17 -7.63 -30.02
C LYS A 1012 20.39 -8.78 -29.40
N GLN A 1013 19.08 -8.61 -29.32
CA GLN A 1013 18.20 -9.70 -28.89
C GLN A 1013 17.92 -10.65 -30.04
N THR A 1014 17.54 -11.88 -29.73
CA THR A 1014 17.20 -12.91 -30.73
C THR A 1014 16.04 -12.52 -31.65
N TYR A 1015 15.26 -11.48 -31.30
CA TYR A 1015 14.28 -10.89 -32.20
C TYR A 1015 14.87 -10.42 -33.54
N ALA A 1016 16.15 -9.99 -33.56
CA ALA A 1016 16.89 -9.61 -34.76
C ALA A 1016 17.04 -10.74 -35.78
N LEU A 1017 16.87 -12.01 -35.37
CA LEU A 1017 16.88 -13.17 -36.27
C LEU A 1017 15.65 -13.22 -37.19
N ASN A 1018 14.54 -12.57 -36.81
CA ASN A 1018 13.29 -12.52 -37.60
C ASN A 1018 13.17 -11.24 -38.44
N ARG A 1019 14.30 -10.71 -38.90
CA ARG A 1019 14.39 -9.53 -39.78
C ARG A 1019 14.06 -9.86 -41.24
N TRP A 1020 13.85 -8.81 -42.02
CA TRP A 1020 13.75 -8.91 -43.47
C TRP A 1020 15.09 -9.30 -44.08
N THR A 1021 15.05 -10.29 -44.97
CA THR A 1021 16.14 -10.67 -45.86
C THR A 1021 15.53 -11.02 -47.23
N GLN A 1022 16.35 -11.18 -48.27
CA GLN A 1022 15.86 -11.62 -49.59
C GLN A 1022 15.18 -13.00 -49.53
N GLU A 1023 15.58 -13.84 -48.57
CA GLU A 1023 15.06 -15.19 -48.35
C GLU A 1023 13.85 -15.20 -47.41
N ASN A 1024 13.67 -14.13 -46.62
CA ASN A 1024 12.55 -13.89 -45.73
C ASN A 1024 11.82 -12.56 -46.05
N PRO A 1025 11.22 -12.40 -47.24
CA PRO A 1025 10.62 -11.13 -47.66
C PRO A 1025 9.33 -10.78 -46.91
N ASN A 1026 8.70 -11.75 -46.24
CA ASN A 1026 7.47 -11.55 -45.44
C ASN A 1026 7.78 -11.29 -43.95
N ALA A 1027 9.01 -10.90 -43.62
CA ALA A 1027 9.40 -10.60 -42.26
C ALA A 1027 8.60 -9.43 -41.69
N LYS A 1028 8.37 -9.48 -40.38
CA LYS A 1028 7.68 -8.40 -39.64
C LYS A 1028 8.61 -7.22 -39.34
N TYR A 1029 9.91 -7.47 -39.27
CA TYR A 1029 10.90 -6.51 -38.78
C TYR A 1029 11.85 -6.08 -39.89
N PRO A 1030 12.35 -4.83 -39.83
CA PRO A 1030 13.15 -4.26 -40.89
C PRO A 1030 14.48 -4.99 -41.07
N ARG A 1031 15.09 -4.83 -42.24
CA ARG A 1031 16.44 -5.35 -42.52
C ARG A 1031 17.48 -4.79 -41.55
N ALA A 1032 18.55 -5.53 -41.33
CA ALA A 1032 19.70 -5.03 -40.57
C ALA A 1032 20.55 -4.12 -41.44
N VAL A 1033 20.89 -2.91 -40.97
CA VAL A 1033 21.72 -1.95 -41.71
C VAL A 1033 22.62 -1.20 -40.75
N TYR A 1034 23.93 -1.26 -40.99
CA TYR A 1034 24.96 -0.60 -40.19
C TYR A 1034 25.01 0.93 -40.44
N ARG A 1035 25.38 1.72 -39.41
CA ARG A 1035 25.67 3.18 -39.50
C ARG A 1035 24.58 4.07 -40.09
N THR A 1036 23.33 3.79 -39.77
CA THR A 1036 22.18 4.56 -40.29
C THR A 1036 22.10 6.01 -39.80
N SER A 1037 22.92 6.42 -38.81
CA SER A 1037 22.86 7.73 -38.14
C SER A 1037 23.73 8.86 -38.71
N TYR A 1038 24.59 8.59 -39.68
CA TYR A 1038 25.60 9.57 -40.10
C TYR A 1038 25.28 10.26 -41.43
N THR A 1039 24.63 9.58 -42.38
CA THR A 1039 24.23 10.15 -43.68
C THR A 1039 23.17 9.29 -44.38
N GLY A 1040 22.03 9.86 -44.77
CA GLY A 1040 21.14 9.26 -45.78
C GLY A 1040 20.31 8.03 -45.39
N GLY A 1041 20.56 7.39 -44.24
CA GLY A 1041 19.84 6.19 -43.80
C GLY A 1041 18.37 6.38 -43.50
N ASN A 1042 17.62 5.26 -43.50
CA ASN A 1042 16.18 5.23 -43.21
C ASN A 1042 15.82 5.42 -41.72
N TYR A 1043 16.78 5.15 -40.82
CA TYR A 1043 16.59 5.10 -39.36
C TYR A 1043 15.41 4.22 -38.94
N ASN A 1044 15.57 2.92 -39.11
CA ASN A 1044 14.52 1.94 -38.81
C ASN A 1044 14.13 1.90 -37.32
N ASN A 1045 14.80 2.62 -36.41
CA ASN A 1045 14.46 2.67 -34.99
C ASN A 1045 13.62 3.90 -34.57
N ARG A 1046 13.15 4.71 -35.52
CA ARG A 1046 12.27 5.85 -35.20
C ARG A 1046 10.99 5.35 -34.51
N LEU A 1047 10.51 6.11 -33.52
CA LEU A 1047 9.22 5.88 -32.89
C LEU A 1047 8.12 5.89 -33.96
N SER A 1048 7.52 4.73 -34.19
CA SER A 1048 6.52 4.52 -35.22
C SER A 1048 5.50 3.46 -34.82
N SER A 1049 4.38 3.42 -35.54
CA SER A 1049 3.32 2.43 -35.31
C SER A 1049 3.78 0.96 -35.42
N LEU A 1050 4.94 0.69 -36.05
CA LEU A 1050 5.54 -0.66 -36.09
C LEU A 1050 5.96 -1.18 -34.71
N TYR A 1051 6.38 -0.26 -33.82
CA TYR A 1051 6.89 -0.57 -32.48
C TYR A 1051 5.88 -0.31 -31.37
N VAL A 1052 4.65 0.06 -31.72
CA VAL A 1052 3.56 0.27 -30.77
C VAL A 1052 2.65 -0.95 -30.83
N PHE A 1053 2.51 -1.64 -29.69
CA PHE A 1053 1.73 -2.87 -29.57
C PHE A 1053 0.63 -2.70 -28.55
N SER A 1054 -0.47 -3.43 -28.76
CA SER A 1054 -1.50 -3.59 -27.73
C SER A 1054 -0.88 -4.20 -26.47
N GLY A 1055 -1.05 -3.49 -25.35
CA GLY A 1055 -0.72 -3.93 -24.00
C GLY A 1055 -1.85 -4.73 -23.34
N ASP A 1056 -2.75 -5.32 -24.13
CA ASP A 1056 -3.84 -6.13 -23.61
C ASP A 1056 -3.28 -7.37 -22.92
N TYR A 1057 -3.76 -7.65 -21.71
CA TYR A 1057 -3.41 -8.87 -21.00
C TYR A 1057 -4.47 -9.36 -20.01
N LEU A 1058 -4.40 -10.66 -19.73
CA LEU A 1058 -4.99 -11.31 -18.55
C LEU A 1058 -3.87 -12.06 -17.83
N ARG A 1059 -3.63 -11.75 -16.56
CA ARG A 1059 -2.60 -12.42 -15.75
C ARG A 1059 -3.24 -13.12 -14.56
N ILE A 1060 -2.89 -14.40 -14.36
CA ILE A 1060 -3.19 -15.11 -13.13
C ILE A 1060 -2.14 -14.71 -12.09
N LYS A 1061 -2.51 -13.76 -11.23
CA LYS A 1061 -1.62 -13.15 -10.25
C LYS A 1061 -1.30 -14.11 -9.12
N THR A 1062 -2.30 -14.81 -8.57
CA THR A 1062 -2.07 -15.81 -7.51
C THR A 1062 -2.96 -17.03 -7.68
N ILE A 1063 -2.39 -18.19 -7.35
CA ILE A 1063 -3.12 -19.44 -7.12
C ILE A 1063 -2.66 -19.96 -5.76
N THR A 1064 -3.55 -19.96 -4.78
CA THR A 1064 -3.26 -20.41 -3.40
C THR A 1064 -4.06 -21.65 -3.06
N LEU A 1065 -3.37 -22.69 -2.59
CA LEU A 1065 -3.96 -23.83 -1.92
C LEU A 1065 -3.63 -23.76 -0.43
N GLY A 1066 -4.66 -23.64 0.39
CA GLY A 1066 -4.56 -23.60 1.85
C GLY A 1066 -5.23 -24.79 2.52
N TYR A 1067 -4.79 -25.11 3.74
CA TYR A 1067 -5.40 -26.15 4.57
C TYR A 1067 -5.34 -25.77 6.05
N ASN A 1068 -6.52 -25.65 6.67
CA ASN A 1068 -6.64 -25.54 8.11
C ASN A 1068 -6.73 -26.94 8.71
N LEU A 1069 -5.81 -27.28 9.62
CA LEU A 1069 -5.84 -28.57 10.29
C LEU A 1069 -7.11 -28.71 11.14
N PRO A 1070 -7.73 -29.91 11.20
CA PRO A 1070 -8.88 -30.15 12.05
C PRO A 1070 -8.56 -29.89 13.52
N LYS A 1071 -9.46 -29.20 14.22
CA LYS A 1071 -9.31 -28.89 15.65
C LYS A 1071 -9.09 -30.13 16.52
N GLU A 1072 -9.60 -31.28 16.11
CA GLU A 1072 -9.40 -32.57 16.79
C GLU A 1072 -7.93 -32.98 16.87
N VAL A 1073 -7.15 -32.69 15.82
CA VAL A 1073 -5.70 -32.95 15.78
C VAL A 1073 -4.95 -31.97 16.69
N LEU A 1074 -5.38 -30.70 16.69
CA LEU A 1074 -4.72 -29.61 17.43
C LEU A 1074 -4.95 -29.66 18.95
N LYS A 1075 -6.06 -30.26 19.41
CA LYS A 1075 -6.38 -30.41 20.84
C LYS A 1075 -5.28 -31.10 21.64
N ASN A 1076 -4.56 -32.04 21.03
CA ASN A 1076 -3.50 -32.80 21.71
C ASN A 1076 -2.20 -32.00 21.92
N ILE A 1077 -2.04 -30.88 21.21
CA ILE A 1077 -0.83 -30.04 21.24
C ILE A 1077 -1.11 -28.61 21.74
N ASN A 1078 -2.30 -28.35 22.32
CA ASN A 1078 -2.74 -27.05 22.86
C ASN A 1078 -2.68 -25.88 21.87
N PHE A 1079 -2.87 -26.12 20.58
CA PHE A 1079 -2.94 -25.08 19.56
C PHE A 1079 -4.38 -24.72 19.19
N GLN A 1080 -4.64 -23.43 18.95
CA GLN A 1080 -5.96 -22.94 18.55
C GLN A 1080 -6.19 -23.10 17.04
N ASN A 1081 -5.16 -22.84 16.23
CA ASN A 1081 -5.21 -22.97 14.78
C ASN A 1081 -3.84 -23.29 14.18
N LEU A 1082 -3.81 -24.10 13.10
CA LEU A 1082 -2.65 -24.29 12.25
C LEU A 1082 -3.11 -24.25 10.79
N TYR A 1083 -2.65 -23.23 10.07
CA TYR A 1083 -2.92 -23.03 8.65
C TYR A 1083 -1.64 -23.25 7.84
N LEU A 1084 -1.72 -24.14 6.88
CA LEU A 1084 -0.66 -24.43 5.91
C LEU A 1084 -1.11 -23.90 4.55
N TYR A 1085 -0.20 -23.32 3.78
CA TYR A 1085 -0.54 -22.87 2.43
C TYR A 1085 0.65 -22.96 1.48
N ILE A 1086 0.32 -23.08 0.20
CA ILE A 1086 1.24 -22.93 -0.92
C ILE A 1086 0.58 -22.01 -1.96
N THR A 1087 1.34 -21.05 -2.48
CA THR A 1087 0.88 -20.05 -3.44
C THR A 1087 1.86 -19.97 -4.60
N GLY A 1088 1.36 -20.06 -5.82
CA GLY A 1088 2.09 -19.66 -7.02
C GLY A 1088 1.70 -18.26 -7.45
N THR A 1089 2.67 -17.40 -7.78
CA THR A 1089 2.42 -16.04 -8.24
C THR A 1089 2.91 -15.81 -9.67
N ASN A 1090 2.19 -14.99 -10.44
CA ASN A 1090 2.47 -14.63 -11.84
C ASN A 1090 2.72 -15.83 -12.79
N LEU A 1091 2.11 -16.98 -12.52
CA LEU A 1091 2.42 -18.23 -13.24
C LEU A 1091 2.02 -18.18 -14.72
N PHE A 1092 0.95 -17.45 -15.05
CA PHE A 1092 0.39 -17.39 -16.41
C PHE A 1092 0.01 -15.95 -16.77
N THR A 1093 0.52 -15.47 -17.90
CA THR A 1093 0.13 -14.20 -18.53
C THR A 1093 -0.30 -14.48 -19.97
N PHE A 1094 -1.51 -14.08 -20.32
CA PHE A 1094 -2.04 -14.15 -21.67
C PHE A 1094 -1.95 -12.77 -22.30
N THR A 1095 -1.09 -12.59 -23.31
CA THR A 1095 -0.92 -11.32 -24.03
C THR A 1095 -0.47 -11.58 -25.47
N LYS A 1096 -0.66 -10.59 -26.35
CA LYS A 1096 -0.07 -10.55 -27.70
C LYS A 1096 1.17 -9.67 -27.77
N TYR A 1097 1.49 -8.99 -26.68
CA TYR A 1097 2.65 -8.12 -26.58
C TYR A 1097 3.94 -8.96 -26.72
N PRO A 1098 4.88 -8.57 -27.60
CA PRO A 1098 6.08 -9.38 -27.88
C PRO A 1098 7.20 -9.17 -26.85
N GLY A 1099 7.16 -8.11 -26.03
CA GLY A 1099 8.17 -7.84 -25.01
C GLY A 1099 8.00 -8.69 -23.74
N ALA A 1100 8.87 -8.45 -22.77
CA ALA A 1100 8.99 -9.31 -21.58
C ALA A 1100 7.76 -9.27 -20.66
N ASP A 1101 7.14 -8.10 -20.49
CA ASP A 1101 5.98 -7.94 -19.61
C ASP A 1101 4.99 -6.88 -20.19
N PRO A 1102 3.69 -7.18 -20.37
CA PRO A 1102 2.68 -6.23 -20.83
C PRO A 1102 2.19 -5.23 -19.76
N GLU A 1103 2.68 -5.31 -18.51
CA GLU A 1103 2.31 -4.43 -17.38
C GLU A 1103 3.32 -3.27 -17.18
N VAL A 1104 4.29 -3.11 -18.09
CA VAL A 1104 5.40 -2.14 -17.95
C VAL A 1104 4.88 -0.70 -17.87
N SER A 1105 5.31 0.01 -16.82
CA SER A 1105 5.11 1.46 -16.64
C SER A 1105 6.41 2.08 -16.15
N ASN A 1106 7.34 2.37 -17.06
CA ASN A 1106 8.71 2.79 -16.73
C ASN A 1106 8.94 4.30 -16.62
N THR A 1107 7.90 5.13 -16.75
CA THR A 1107 8.09 6.58 -16.78
C THR A 1107 7.37 7.31 -15.66
N SER A 1108 8.01 8.34 -15.12
CA SER A 1108 7.37 9.36 -14.28
C SER A 1108 6.18 9.99 -15.01
N SER A 1109 5.36 10.75 -14.29
CA SER A 1109 4.22 11.48 -14.83
C SER A 1109 4.54 12.09 -16.20
N PHE A 1110 3.91 11.52 -17.23
CA PHE A 1110 3.87 12.00 -18.60
C PHE A 1110 5.12 11.87 -19.49
N ARG A 1111 5.86 10.74 -19.41
CA ARG A 1111 6.70 10.31 -20.56
C ARG A 1111 6.14 9.05 -21.22
N ILE A 1112 6.50 8.78 -22.48
CA ILE A 1112 6.07 7.57 -23.22
C ILE A 1112 6.44 6.32 -22.42
N PRO A 1113 5.47 5.54 -21.92
CA PRO A 1113 5.74 4.24 -21.33
C PRO A 1113 6.39 3.36 -22.39
N SER A 1114 7.63 2.99 -22.12
CA SER A 1114 8.45 2.18 -23.01
C SER A 1114 8.90 0.91 -22.31
N ASP A 1115 8.87 -0.21 -23.01
CA ASP A 1115 9.55 -1.40 -22.53
C ASP A 1115 10.99 -1.38 -23.04
N ASN A 1116 11.92 -1.13 -22.13
CA ASN A 1116 13.34 -1.11 -22.42
C ASN A 1116 14.04 -2.39 -21.89
N ASN A 1117 13.33 -3.51 -21.72
CA ASN A 1117 13.82 -4.71 -21.02
C ASN A 1117 14.01 -4.50 -19.51
N ASN A 1118 13.01 -3.88 -18.90
CA ASN A 1118 13.02 -3.74 -17.43
C ASN A 1118 12.91 -5.11 -16.78
N TYR A 1119 13.38 -5.19 -15.54
CA TYR A 1119 13.37 -6.43 -14.76
C TYR A 1119 11.95 -7.04 -14.69
N PRO A 1120 11.72 -8.22 -15.29
CA PRO A 1120 10.36 -8.77 -15.41
C PRO A 1120 9.83 -9.17 -14.04
N VAL A 1121 8.51 -9.11 -13.89
CA VAL A 1121 7.87 -9.59 -12.65
C VAL A 1121 8.15 -11.09 -12.52
N SER A 1122 8.86 -11.49 -11.46
CA SER A 1122 9.26 -12.89 -11.27
C SER A 1122 8.07 -13.81 -11.02
N LYS A 1123 8.18 -15.04 -11.52
CA LYS A 1123 7.32 -16.15 -11.10
C LYS A 1123 7.77 -16.58 -9.72
N GLN A 1124 6.85 -16.80 -8.79
CA GLN A 1124 7.22 -17.15 -7.41
C GLN A 1124 6.45 -18.35 -6.90
N LEU A 1125 7.11 -19.13 -6.07
CA LEU A 1125 6.49 -20.17 -5.25
C LEU A 1125 6.63 -19.78 -3.79
N ILE A 1126 5.51 -19.69 -3.09
CA ILE A 1126 5.45 -19.30 -1.68
C ILE A 1126 4.87 -20.48 -0.90
N ALA A 1127 5.50 -20.85 0.21
CA ALA A 1127 4.96 -21.80 1.16
C ALA A 1127 5.05 -21.21 2.56
N GLY A 1128 4.06 -21.47 3.40
CA GLY A 1128 4.08 -20.95 4.75
C GLY A 1128 3.17 -21.65 5.73
N ILE A 1129 3.40 -21.31 7.00
CA ILE A 1129 2.72 -21.85 8.15
C ILE A 1129 2.30 -20.68 9.03
N ARG A 1130 1.04 -20.69 9.47
CA ARG A 1130 0.52 -19.77 10.50
C ARG A 1130 -0.04 -20.58 11.66
N LEU A 1131 0.48 -20.31 12.84
CA LEU A 1131 0.16 -20.98 14.08
C LEU A 1131 -0.44 -19.99 15.08
N THR A 1132 -1.55 -20.35 15.72
CA THR A 1132 -2.18 -19.56 16.79
C THR A 1132 -2.33 -20.41 18.05
N PHE A 1133 -1.97 -19.89 19.23
CA PHE A 1133 -2.11 -20.57 20.52
C PHE A 1133 -2.56 -19.67 21.67
#